data_AF-A0A6L5Y6D8-F1
#
_entry.id   AF-A0A6L5Y6D8-F1
#
_cell.length_a   1.000
_cell.length_b   1.000
_cell.length_c   1.000
_cell.angle_alpha   90.00
_cell.angle_beta   90.00
_cell.angle_gamma   90.00
#
_symmetry.space_group_name_H-M   'P 1'
#
loop_
_entity.id
_entity.type
_entity.pdbx_description
1 polymer ?
#
loop_
_entity_poly.entity_id
_entity_poly.type
_entity_poly.pdbx_seq_one_letter_code
_entity_poly.pdbx_strand_id
1 'polypeptide(L)'
;MRRLNKIEKLFGNPDFIILDGGFGTMLQQSGAEVGKVPEVLNITRPEIVQDIHRKYIEAGADVIYTCSFGINDYKIEGCGYTVEELTSAAVKNAAEAAVGTDVKIALDIGPIGRLVEPNGNLTFEEAYEIFRRQIVAGKGTDLIVIETMTDLYEMRAALLAAKENSERPVICTMSFEQNRRTFTGTSIPSMALTLEGLGADAIGINCSLGPAEFLPLIQELSQWTELPIVAKPNAGLPDPKTGKYLVGATEFADYAERLADCGVRLAGGCCGTDPDYIRQLKLRLSSAASNRSEAEIPPAVCTPESIVLLDRPRVIGERINPTGKKKLKAAIAEGNLDYVLDMALQEETEGAEILDVNAGVPGVNEKEVIVNIIKKLQGNVSAPLQIDSGNPEVLEAALRLYCGKAIVNSVNGEEKSMAAILPIVKKYGASVIALTLDEDGIPKTVEKRLEIARKIMNRALSLGIPKKDIYVDCLTLTVSAEQDNASNTLEAIRRVKSELGLKTVLGVSNISFGLPQRPLINQNFLQMALTCGLDLAIINPAAPGMVAAIDVYKLIMGIDRDARDFIDKYKDTEAVSAAPTPGKKTVSAVNQKEGTLSYYISNGLEGPCRELIEKELETRDPLDIVNNELIPILDETGKRFETGKIFIPQLILAATTAQAAFEVIKKRLAAGGGQSVSKGKIIVATVKGDVHDIGKNIVKVILENYGYDIIDLGKDVDPKVIVDRVVRDHVHLVGLSALMTTTLGNMEETIRQIRQAAPGCKVMTGGAVVTKDYSESIGADYYVADAMASAAAAKDVLG
;
A
#
# COMPACT_ATOMS: atom_id res chain seq x y z
N MET A 1 15.28 30.09 -5.59
CA MET A 1 13.84 30.33 -5.35
C MET A 1 13.10 29.06 -5.71
N ARG A 2 12.34 28.49 -4.77
CA ARG A 2 11.47 27.33 -5.00
C ARG A 2 10.45 27.67 -6.09
N ARG A 3 10.22 26.76 -7.04
CA ARG A 3 9.19 26.93 -8.07
C ARG A 3 7.84 26.71 -7.41
N LEU A 4 6.91 27.67 -7.54
CA LEU A 4 5.54 27.50 -7.05
C LEU A 4 4.89 26.30 -7.73
N ASN A 5 4.23 25.44 -6.95
CA ASN A 5 3.49 24.29 -7.48
C ASN A 5 2.15 24.74 -8.12
N LYS A 6 1.38 23.82 -8.71
CA LYS A 6 0.14 24.18 -9.42
C LYS A 6 -0.94 24.72 -8.48
N ILE A 7 -1.05 24.21 -7.25
CA ILE A 7 -1.99 24.71 -6.24
C ILE A 7 -1.65 26.15 -5.83
N GLU A 8 -0.39 26.42 -5.47
CA GLU A 8 0.06 27.75 -5.08
C GLU A 8 -0.17 28.78 -6.20
N LYS A 9 0.04 28.39 -7.47
CA LYS A 9 -0.29 29.25 -8.61
C LYS A 9 -1.79 29.51 -8.76
N LEU A 10 -2.63 28.50 -8.53
CA LEU A 10 -4.09 28.62 -8.67
C LEU A 10 -4.67 29.63 -7.69
N PHE A 11 -4.12 29.72 -6.47
CA PHE A 11 -4.63 30.58 -5.40
C PHE A 11 -3.78 31.85 -5.15
N GLY A 12 -2.65 32.02 -5.84
CA GLY A 12 -1.76 33.17 -5.61
C GLY A 12 -0.89 33.06 -4.34
N ASN A 13 -0.63 31.82 -3.89
CA ASN A 13 0.18 31.46 -2.71
C ASN A 13 -0.26 32.12 -1.38
N PRO A 14 -1.53 31.97 -0.97
CA PRO A 14 -1.96 32.37 0.37
C PRO A 14 -1.32 31.45 1.43
N ASP A 15 -1.31 31.89 2.68
CA ASP A 15 -0.84 31.06 3.80
C ASP A 15 -1.74 29.84 4.01
N PHE A 16 -3.06 30.01 3.84
CA PHE A 16 -4.05 28.95 3.97
C PHE A 16 -5.09 29.00 2.85
N ILE A 17 -5.56 27.82 2.44
CA ILE A 17 -6.68 27.60 1.53
C ILE A 17 -7.74 26.85 2.33
N ILE A 18 -8.94 27.42 2.46
CA ILE A 18 -10.03 26.80 3.20
C ILE A 18 -10.85 25.92 2.27
N LEU A 19 -10.93 24.65 2.63
CA LEU A 19 -11.75 23.63 1.97
C LEU A 19 -13.11 23.58 2.68
N ASP A 20 -14.12 23.04 1.99
CA ASP A 20 -15.45 22.84 2.54
C ASP A 20 -15.52 21.72 3.61
N GLY A 21 -16.75 21.51 4.13
CA GLY A 21 -17.08 20.52 5.16
C GLY A 21 -17.68 19.22 4.59
N GLY A 22 -18.46 18.52 5.42
CA GLY A 22 -19.05 17.23 5.09
C GLY A 22 -20.33 17.35 4.27
N PHE A 23 -20.25 17.12 2.96
CA PHE A 23 -21.41 17.20 2.07
C PHE A 23 -22.53 16.22 2.46
N GLY A 24 -22.17 14.97 2.81
CA GLY A 24 -23.13 13.97 3.27
C GLY A 24 -23.87 14.36 4.55
N THR A 25 -23.19 15.05 5.48
CA THR A 25 -23.81 15.60 6.70
C THR A 25 -24.85 16.66 6.36
N MET A 26 -24.56 17.54 5.41
CA MET A 26 -25.49 18.58 4.96
C MET A 26 -26.70 18.01 4.22
N LEU A 27 -26.51 16.96 3.41
CA LEU A 27 -27.61 16.25 2.77
C LEU A 27 -28.57 15.65 3.79
N GLN A 28 -28.06 15.03 4.84
CA GLN A 28 -28.90 14.50 5.93
C GLN A 28 -29.70 15.60 6.64
N GLN A 29 -29.07 16.75 6.91
CA GLN A 29 -29.71 17.89 7.56
C GLN A 29 -30.75 18.60 6.68
N SER A 30 -30.64 18.47 5.35
CA SER A 30 -31.59 19.08 4.39
C SER A 30 -33.00 18.46 4.46
N GLY A 31 -33.14 17.29 5.09
CA GLY A 31 -34.39 16.54 5.11
C GLY A 31 -34.73 15.85 3.78
N ALA A 32 -33.82 15.90 2.79
CA ALA A 32 -33.95 15.13 1.56
C ALA A 32 -33.97 13.62 1.87
N GLU A 33 -34.76 12.87 1.11
CA GLU A 33 -34.69 11.40 1.13
C GLU A 33 -33.38 10.98 0.44
N VAL A 34 -32.34 10.84 1.25
CA VAL A 34 -31.03 10.39 0.79
C VAL A 34 -31.14 8.90 0.47
N GLY A 35 -31.36 8.60 -0.81
CA GLY A 35 -31.35 7.22 -1.32
C GLY A 35 -29.95 6.59 -1.25
N LYS A 36 -29.83 5.37 -1.77
CA LYS A 36 -28.57 4.58 -1.75
C LYS A 36 -27.40 5.25 -2.48
N VAL A 37 -27.72 6.12 -3.45
CA VAL A 37 -26.75 6.88 -4.25
C VAL A 37 -27.11 8.35 -4.08
N PRO A 38 -26.54 9.03 -3.07
CA PRO A 38 -26.82 10.44 -2.79
C PRO A 38 -26.60 11.35 -4.01
N GLU A 39 -25.65 10.99 -4.88
CA GLU A 39 -25.26 11.76 -6.06
C GLU A 39 -26.36 11.83 -7.13
N VAL A 40 -27.41 11.00 -7.05
CA VAL A 40 -28.62 11.14 -7.89
C VAL A 40 -29.31 12.49 -7.67
N LEU A 41 -29.16 13.08 -6.47
CA LEU A 41 -29.71 14.39 -6.14
C LEU A 41 -29.15 15.50 -7.03
N ASN A 42 -27.97 15.29 -7.65
CA ASN A 42 -27.46 16.23 -8.66
C ASN A 42 -28.43 16.45 -9.82
N ILE A 43 -29.26 15.45 -10.14
CA ILE A 43 -30.25 15.51 -11.23
C ILE A 43 -31.66 15.71 -10.68
N THR A 44 -32.03 15.00 -9.62
CA THR A 44 -33.43 14.97 -9.14
C THR A 44 -33.80 16.11 -8.20
N ARG A 45 -32.80 16.70 -7.50
CA ARG A 45 -32.94 17.79 -6.53
C ARG A 45 -31.74 18.76 -6.58
N PRO A 46 -31.39 19.31 -7.77
CA PRO A 46 -30.21 20.15 -7.94
C PRO A 46 -30.23 21.40 -7.03
N GLU A 47 -31.42 21.91 -6.69
CA GLU A 47 -31.59 23.05 -5.80
C GLU A 47 -31.01 22.83 -4.40
N ILE A 48 -31.12 21.61 -3.86
CA ILE A 48 -30.57 21.24 -2.54
C ILE A 48 -29.04 21.20 -2.62
N VAL A 49 -28.50 20.56 -3.66
CA VAL A 49 -27.05 20.47 -3.88
C VAL A 49 -26.43 21.86 -4.00
N GLN A 50 -27.05 22.73 -4.80
CA GLN A 50 -26.60 24.11 -4.99
C GLN A 50 -26.68 24.94 -3.69
N ASP A 51 -27.76 24.77 -2.90
CA ASP A 51 -27.90 25.45 -1.60
C ASP A 51 -26.79 25.06 -0.62
N ILE A 52 -26.42 23.77 -0.55
CA ILE A 52 -25.32 23.29 0.28
C ILE A 52 -23.99 23.93 -0.13
N HIS A 53 -23.69 23.97 -1.44
CA HIS A 53 -22.50 24.66 -1.93
C HIS A 53 -22.49 26.14 -1.54
N ARG A 54 -23.61 26.87 -1.75
CA ARG A 54 -23.73 28.29 -1.37
C ARG A 54 -23.48 28.50 0.12
N LYS A 55 -24.00 27.63 0.98
CA LYS A 55 -23.75 27.70 2.44
C LYS A 55 -22.28 27.58 2.81
N TYR A 56 -21.52 26.70 2.15
CA TYR A 56 -20.07 26.60 2.39
C TYR A 56 -19.30 27.78 1.80
N ILE A 57 -19.70 28.30 0.64
CA ILE A 57 -19.13 29.52 0.07
C ILE A 57 -19.34 30.70 1.03
N GLU A 58 -20.55 30.89 1.54
CA GLU A 58 -20.90 31.94 2.51
C GLU A 58 -20.16 31.78 3.84
N ALA A 59 -19.79 30.55 4.23
CA ALA A 59 -18.97 30.28 5.39
C ALA A 59 -17.48 30.61 5.21
N GLY A 60 -17.05 30.91 3.98
CA GLY A 60 -15.68 31.32 3.66
C GLY A 60 -14.80 30.21 3.09
N ALA A 61 -15.38 29.14 2.53
CA ALA A 61 -14.63 28.15 1.77
C ALA A 61 -14.03 28.80 0.50
N ASP A 62 -12.73 28.60 0.29
CA ASP A 62 -12.03 28.99 -0.94
C ASP A 62 -12.15 27.89 -2.03
N VAL A 63 -12.48 26.66 -1.61
CA VAL A 63 -12.74 25.51 -2.49
C VAL A 63 -13.98 24.76 -2.05
N ILE A 64 -14.85 24.43 -3.00
CA ILE A 64 -15.98 23.49 -2.80
C ILE A 64 -15.77 22.21 -3.60
N TYR A 65 -16.17 21.09 -3.02
CA TYR A 65 -16.06 19.75 -3.59
C TYR A 65 -17.37 19.41 -4.27
N THR A 66 -17.33 18.93 -5.52
CA THR A 66 -18.55 18.48 -6.21
C THR A 66 -19.23 17.35 -5.45
N CYS A 67 -20.56 17.25 -5.51
CA CYS A 67 -21.28 16.10 -4.96
C CYS A 67 -21.05 14.86 -5.85
N SER A 68 -19.85 14.30 -5.83
CA SER A 68 -19.41 13.23 -6.73
C SER A 68 -18.57 12.12 -6.10
N PHE A 69 -18.35 12.17 -4.77
CA PHE A 69 -17.57 11.19 -4.01
C PHE A 69 -17.80 9.73 -4.42
N GLY A 70 -19.07 9.31 -4.55
CA GLY A 70 -19.46 7.95 -4.85
C GLY A 70 -19.69 7.62 -6.34
N ILE A 71 -19.40 8.52 -7.29
CA ILE A 71 -19.75 8.28 -8.70
C ILE A 71 -18.75 7.33 -9.37
N ASN A 72 -19.01 6.03 -9.26
CA ASN A 72 -18.34 5.00 -10.06
C ASN A 72 -19.30 3.87 -10.41
N ASP A 73 -18.94 3.05 -11.41
CA ASP A 73 -19.76 1.98 -11.96
C ASP A 73 -20.37 1.05 -10.90
N TYR A 74 -19.65 0.72 -9.84
CA TYR A 74 -20.12 -0.19 -8.79
C TYR A 74 -21.04 0.47 -7.75
N LYS A 75 -20.81 1.75 -7.45
CA LYS A 75 -21.59 2.49 -6.45
C LYS A 75 -22.89 3.03 -7.02
N ILE A 76 -22.92 3.39 -8.30
CA ILE A 76 -24.11 3.93 -8.97
C ILE A 76 -24.98 2.83 -9.62
N GLU A 77 -24.60 1.56 -9.48
CA GLU A 77 -25.32 0.44 -10.06
C GLU A 77 -26.82 0.47 -9.69
N GLY A 78 -27.69 0.38 -10.70
CA GLY A 78 -29.14 0.39 -10.51
C GLY A 78 -29.77 1.76 -10.24
N CYS A 79 -29.01 2.87 -10.27
CA CYS A 79 -29.56 4.22 -10.06
C CYS A 79 -30.24 4.82 -11.30
N GLY A 80 -29.98 4.25 -12.49
CA GLY A 80 -30.57 4.69 -13.76
C GLY A 80 -29.80 5.79 -14.51
N TYR A 81 -28.63 6.20 -14.01
CA TYR A 81 -27.76 7.21 -14.65
C TYR A 81 -26.35 6.67 -14.85
N THR A 82 -25.66 7.23 -15.84
CA THR A 82 -24.25 6.94 -16.12
C THR A 82 -23.31 7.78 -15.24
N VAL A 83 -22.04 7.35 -15.15
CA VAL A 83 -20.96 8.12 -14.51
C VAL A 83 -20.89 9.52 -15.12
N GLU A 84 -20.89 9.60 -16.46
CA GLU A 84 -20.76 10.85 -17.19
C GLU A 84 -21.93 11.82 -16.92
N GLU A 85 -23.16 11.33 -16.85
CA GLU A 85 -24.35 12.14 -16.56
C GLU A 85 -24.31 12.71 -15.14
N LEU A 86 -24.05 11.86 -14.14
CA LEU A 86 -24.01 12.29 -12.73
C LEU A 86 -22.83 13.24 -12.48
N THR A 87 -21.63 12.94 -12.98
CA THR A 87 -20.48 13.82 -12.83
C THR A 87 -20.72 15.16 -13.51
N SER A 88 -21.28 15.18 -14.72
CA SER A 88 -21.59 16.43 -15.43
C SER A 88 -22.62 17.27 -14.68
N ALA A 89 -23.64 16.63 -14.09
CA ALA A 89 -24.63 17.31 -13.26
C ALA A 89 -24.02 17.87 -11.97
N ALA A 90 -23.14 17.13 -11.30
CA ALA A 90 -22.43 17.58 -10.11
C ALA A 90 -21.56 18.82 -10.38
N VAL A 91 -20.79 18.79 -11.47
CA VAL A 91 -19.97 19.95 -11.90
C VAL A 91 -20.85 21.15 -12.21
N LYS A 92 -21.98 20.95 -12.91
CA LYS A 92 -22.91 22.03 -13.22
C LYS A 92 -23.48 22.66 -11.94
N ASN A 93 -23.91 21.85 -10.97
CA ASN A 93 -24.49 22.36 -9.73
C ASN A 93 -23.48 23.17 -8.90
N ALA A 94 -22.23 22.70 -8.81
CA ALA A 94 -21.17 23.46 -8.15
C ALA A 94 -20.88 24.79 -8.89
N ALA A 95 -20.85 24.77 -10.23
CA ALA A 95 -20.65 25.97 -11.04
C ALA A 95 -21.76 27.00 -10.86
N GLU A 96 -23.03 26.58 -10.88
CA GLU A 96 -24.19 27.45 -10.64
C GLU A 96 -24.18 28.07 -9.23
N ALA A 97 -23.69 27.34 -8.23
CA ALA A 97 -23.54 27.87 -6.88
C ALA A 97 -22.39 28.89 -6.75
N ALA A 98 -21.33 28.73 -7.55
CA ALA A 98 -20.13 29.58 -7.51
C ALA A 98 -20.20 30.83 -8.41
N VAL A 99 -21.27 31.01 -9.20
CA VAL A 99 -21.44 32.18 -10.08
C VAL A 99 -21.27 33.49 -9.30
N GLY A 100 -20.37 34.36 -9.77
CA GLY A 100 -20.10 35.66 -9.16
C GLY A 100 -19.15 35.60 -7.95
N THR A 101 -18.50 34.47 -7.70
CA THR A 101 -17.51 34.27 -6.64
C THR A 101 -16.16 33.85 -7.22
N ASP A 102 -15.08 34.01 -6.45
CA ASP A 102 -13.74 33.56 -6.84
C ASP A 102 -13.42 32.12 -6.39
N VAL A 103 -14.39 31.43 -5.76
CA VAL A 103 -14.25 30.09 -5.20
C VAL A 103 -13.91 29.08 -6.30
N LYS A 104 -12.99 28.17 -6.00
CA LYS A 104 -12.59 27.10 -6.92
C LYS A 104 -13.43 25.85 -6.71
N ILE A 105 -13.71 25.14 -7.80
CA ILE A 105 -14.47 23.90 -7.79
C ILE A 105 -13.50 22.74 -7.92
N ALA A 106 -13.53 21.82 -6.95
CA ALA A 106 -12.79 20.57 -6.99
C ALA A 106 -13.70 19.44 -7.48
N LEU A 107 -13.22 18.66 -8.46
CA LEU A 107 -13.81 17.37 -8.77
C LEU A 107 -13.45 16.40 -7.65
N ASP A 108 -14.43 16.04 -6.83
CA ASP A 108 -14.27 15.08 -5.75
C ASP A 108 -14.43 13.63 -6.24
N ILE A 109 -13.42 12.82 -5.95
CA ILE A 109 -13.32 11.40 -6.32
C ILE A 109 -13.00 10.60 -5.05
N GLY A 110 -13.94 9.77 -4.63
CA GLY A 110 -13.76 8.82 -3.53
C GLY A 110 -13.27 7.44 -4.00
N PRO A 111 -13.06 6.49 -3.06
CA PRO A 111 -12.69 5.12 -3.39
C PRO A 111 -13.79 4.40 -4.17
N ILE A 112 -13.42 3.43 -5.00
CA ILE A 112 -14.32 2.56 -5.76
C ILE A 112 -15.14 1.69 -4.79
N GLY A 113 -14.52 1.26 -3.69
CA GLY A 113 -15.13 0.35 -2.71
C GLY A 113 -14.87 -1.13 -3.01
N ARG A 114 -13.84 -1.43 -3.80
CA ARG A 114 -13.35 -2.77 -4.12
C ARG A 114 -11.83 -2.81 -3.92
N LEU A 115 -11.32 -3.94 -3.43
CA LEU A 115 -9.87 -4.14 -3.32
C LEU A 115 -9.28 -4.42 -4.70
N VAL A 116 -8.14 -3.78 -4.98
CA VAL A 116 -7.36 -3.98 -6.21
C VAL A 116 -6.50 -5.24 -6.07
N GLU A 117 -6.28 -5.96 -7.17
CA GLU A 117 -5.35 -7.10 -7.24
C GLU A 117 -3.97 -6.75 -6.65
N PRO A 118 -3.30 -7.67 -5.95
CA PRO A 118 -3.69 -9.06 -5.69
C PRO A 118 -4.67 -9.24 -4.51
N ASN A 119 -5.03 -8.16 -3.80
CA ASN A 119 -5.84 -8.23 -2.58
C ASN A 119 -7.35 -8.35 -2.84
N GLY A 120 -7.77 -8.19 -4.09
CA GLY A 120 -9.15 -8.37 -4.52
C GLY A 120 -9.22 -8.69 -6.01
N ASN A 121 -10.40 -8.48 -6.59
CA ASN A 121 -10.71 -8.92 -7.96
C ASN A 121 -10.70 -7.78 -8.99
N LEU A 122 -10.45 -6.54 -8.56
CA LEU A 122 -10.41 -5.40 -9.46
C LEU A 122 -8.99 -5.26 -10.01
N THR A 123 -8.81 -5.37 -11.32
CA THR A 123 -7.48 -5.16 -11.91
C THR A 123 -7.09 -3.68 -11.82
N PHE A 124 -5.79 -3.40 -11.82
CA PHE A 124 -5.28 -2.04 -11.79
C PHE A 124 -5.79 -1.19 -12.98
N GLU A 125 -5.86 -1.78 -14.17
CA GLU A 125 -6.31 -1.07 -15.38
C GLU A 125 -7.82 -0.81 -15.39
N GLU A 126 -8.63 -1.71 -14.81
CA GLU A 126 -10.05 -1.45 -14.59
C GLU A 126 -10.26 -0.31 -13.59
N ALA A 127 -9.52 -0.31 -12.47
CA ALA A 127 -9.56 0.80 -11.51
C ALA A 127 -9.16 2.12 -12.18
N TYR A 128 -8.08 2.12 -12.96
CA TYR A 128 -7.63 3.27 -13.74
C TYR A 128 -8.73 3.79 -14.68
N GLU A 129 -9.39 2.91 -15.44
CA GLU A 129 -10.42 3.31 -16.41
C GLU A 129 -11.66 3.91 -15.72
N ILE A 130 -12.06 3.36 -14.57
CA ILE A 130 -13.15 3.90 -13.75
C ILE A 130 -12.84 5.34 -13.30
N PHE A 131 -11.62 5.60 -12.84
CA PHE A 131 -11.21 6.95 -12.47
C PHE A 131 -11.09 7.86 -13.68
N ARG A 132 -10.51 7.37 -14.79
CA ARG A 132 -10.34 8.13 -16.04
C ARG A 132 -11.66 8.73 -16.52
N ARG A 133 -12.74 7.94 -16.52
CA ARG A 133 -14.07 8.39 -16.93
C ARG A 133 -14.58 9.56 -16.09
N GLN A 134 -14.44 9.48 -14.76
CA GLN A 134 -14.80 10.58 -13.86
C GLN A 134 -13.97 11.85 -14.15
N ILE A 135 -12.66 11.70 -14.34
CA ILE A 135 -11.74 12.82 -14.60
C ILE A 135 -12.09 13.53 -15.91
N VAL A 136 -12.38 12.77 -16.96
CA VAL A 136 -12.76 13.30 -18.29
C VAL A 136 -14.13 13.97 -18.24
N ALA A 137 -15.11 13.35 -17.59
CA ALA A 137 -16.45 13.94 -17.41
C ALA A 137 -16.39 15.23 -16.58
N GLY A 138 -15.53 15.27 -15.56
CA GLY A 138 -15.38 16.40 -14.65
C GLY A 138 -14.48 17.53 -15.15
N LYS A 139 -14.14 17.61 -16.44
CA LYS A 139 -13.19 18.60 -17.00
C LYS A 139 -13.52 20.09 -16.76
N GLY A 140 -14.74 20.41 -16.32
CA GLY A 140 -15.19 21.77 -16.04
C GLY A 140 -14.79 22.32 -14.67
N THR A 141 -14.10 21.54 -13.83
CA THR A 141 -13.63 21.98 -12.50
C THR A 141 -12.22 22.59 -12.56
N ASP A 142 -11.83 23.36 -11.54
CA ASP A 142 -10.51 24.00 -11.45
C ASP A 142 -9.40 23.05 -10.99
N LEU A 143 -9.76 22.08 -10.14
CA LEU A 143 -8.85 21.11 -9.56
C LEU A 143 -9.51 19.73 -9.39
N ILE A 144 -8.70 18.73 -9.07
CA ILE A 144 -9.15 17.36 -8.76
C ILE A 144 -8.75 17.03 -7.32
N VAL A 145 -9.66 16.44 -6.56
CA VAL A 145 -9.41 15.90 -5.23
C VAL A 145 -9.71 14.40 -5.29
N ILE A 146 -8.73 13.60 -4.92
CA ILE A 146 -8.88 12.16 -4.71
C ILE A 146 -8.80 11.96 -3.19
N GLU A 147 -9.92 11.65 -2.55
CA GLU A 147 -9.99 11.62 -1.08
C GLU A 147 -10.46 10.29 -0.49
N THR A 148 -10.18 10.09 0.79
CA THR A 148 -10.61 8.93 1.59
C THR A 148 -10.14 7.59 1.03
N MET A 149 -9.03 7.56 0.28
CA MET A 149 -8.44 6.29 -0.15
C MET A 149 -7.83 5.57 1.05
N THR A 150 -8.12 4.27 1.17
CA THR A 150 -7.57 3.42 2.22
C THR A 150 -6.52 2.44 1.69
N ASP A 151 -6.42 2.33 0.36
CA ASP A 151 -5.41 1.57 -0.37
C ASP A 151 -4.53 2.51 -1.21
N LEU A 152 -3.21 2.43 -1.00
CA LEU A 152 -2.26 3.20 -1.80
C LEU A 152 -2.29 2.77 -3.27
N TYR A 153 -2.56 1.50 -3.56
CA TYR A 153 -2.54 1.02 -4.95
C TYR A 153 -3.70 1.57 -5.77
N GLU A 154 -4.90 1.60 -5.18
CA GLU A 154 -6.07 2.30 -5.73
C GLU A 154 -5.81 3.81 -5.90
N MET A 155 -5.22 4.47 -4.89
CA MET A 155 -4.84 5.89 -5.00
C MET A 155 -3.86 6.13 -6.17
N ARG A 156 -2.89 5.24 -6.41
CA ARG A 156 -1.99 5.35 -7.56
C ARG A 156 -2.74 5.26 -8.88
N ALA A 157 -3.71 4.34 -9.02
CA ALA A 157 -4.53 4.22 -10.22
C ALA A 157 -5.30 5.53 -10.50
N ALA A 158 -5.93 6.10 -9.46
CA ALA A 158 -6.65 7.37 -9.55
C ALA A 158 -5.73 8.54 -9.94
N LEU A 159 -4.58 8.66 -9.28
CA LEU A 159 -3.62 9.73 -9.54
C LEU A 159 -3.04 9.62 -10.96
N LEU A 160 -2.66 8.42 -11.40
CA LEU A 160 -2.19 8.21 -12.78
C LEU A 160 -3.27 8.56 -13.80
N ALA A 161 -4.52 8.14 -13.57
CA ALA A 161 -5.63 8.54 -14.42
C ALA A 161 -5.75 10.07 -14.49
N ALA A 162 -5.60 10.76 -13.35
CA ALA A 162 -5.69 12.22 -13.29
C ALA A 162 -4.54 12.91 -14.04
N LYS A 163 -3.29 12.49 -13.82
CA LYS A 163 -2.11 13.10 -14.45
C LYS A 163 -2.02 12.81 -15.96
N GLU A 164 -2.49 11.65 -16.41
CA GLU A 164 -2.45 11.26 -17.83
C GLU A 164 -3.61 11.88 -18.65
N ASN A 165 -4.68 12.33 -18.00
CA ASN A 165 -5.88 12.84 -18.68
C ASN A 165 -6.24 14.29 -18.29
N SER A 166 -5.41 14.96 -17.48
CA SER A 166 -5.65 16.34 -17.07
C SER A 166 -4.38 17.09 -16.65
N GLU A 167 -4.36 18.40 -16.92
CA GLU A 167 -3.33 19.32 -16.44
C GLU A 167 -3.70 20.04 -15.14
N ARG A 168 -4.92 19.82 -14.63
CA ARG A 168 -5.38 20.41 -13.38
C ARG A 168 -4.51 19.97 -12.20
N PRO A 169 -4.36 20.81 -11.15
CA PRO A 169 -3.73 20.37 -9.93
C PRO A 169 -4.52 19.24 -9.28
N VAL A 170 -3.80 18.27 -8.71
CA VAL A 170 -4.40 17.09 -8.04
C VAL A 170 -4.02 17.07 -6.57
N ILE A 171 -5.04 17.05 -5.71
CA ILE A 171 -4.92 16.85 -4.26
C ILE A 171 -5.20 15.38 -3.96
N CYS A 172 -4.36 14.74 -3.16
CA CYS A 172 -4.54 13.34 -2.77
C CYS A 172 -4.62 13.23 -1.24
N THR A 173 -5.71 12.70 -0.70
CA THR A 173 -5.80 12.40 0.73
C THR A 173 -6.13 10.93 0.98
N MET A 174 -5.51 10.38 2.02
CA MET A 174 -5.76 9.02 2.47
C MET A 174 -6.33 9.04 3.88
N SER A 175 -7.03 7.97 4.26
CA SER A 175 -7.58 7.82 5.60
C SER A 175 -6.76 6.84 6.43
N PHE A 176 -6.33 7.29 7.61
CA PHE A 176 -5.49 6.54 8.54
C PHE A 176 -6.25 6.22 9.83
N GLU A 177 -5.91 5.09 10.43
CA GLU A 177 -6.41 4.68 11.73
C GLU A 177 -5.47 5.17 12.87
N GLN A 178 -5.88 4.94 14.12
CA GLN A 178 -5.10 5.37 15.31
C GLN A 178 -3.70 4.73 15.37
N ASN A 179 -3.52 3.56 14.75
CA ASN A 179 -2.23 2.88 14.61
C ASN A 179 -1.28 3.56 13.60
N ARG A 180 -1.69 4.67 12.98
CA ARG A 180 -0.96 5.43 11.94
C ARG A 180 -0.71 4.64 10.65
N ARG A 181 -1.54 3.63 10.39
CA ARG A 181 -1.60 2.89 9.13
C ARG A 181 -2.96 3.12 8.48
N THR A 182 -3.01 2.99 7.16
CA THR A 182 -4.29 2.84 6.47
C THR A 182 -4.82 1.43 6.70
N PHE A 183 -6.07 1.19 6.31
CA PHE A 183 -6.70 -0.13 6.34
C PHE A 183 -5.85 -1.24 5.69
N THR A 184 -5.16 -0.93 4.59
CA THR A 184 -4.28 -1.89 3.90
C THR A 184 -2.84 -1.90 4.41
N GLY A 185 -2.55 -1.23 5.53
CA GLY A 185 -1.22 -1.21 6.15
C GLY A 185 -0.28 -0.13 5.63
N THR A 186 -0.75 0.80 4.79
CA THR A 186 0.11 1.83 4.20
C THR A 186 0.71 2.74 5.27
N SER A 187 2.02 2.99 5.18
CA SER A 187 2.72 3.94 6.05
C SER A 187 2.64 5.38 5.53
N ILE A 188 2.65 6.37 6.43
CA ILE A 188 2.68 7.80 6.08
C ILE A 188 3.91 8.14 5.19
N PRO A 189 5.14 7.68 5.51
CA PRO A 189 6.29 7.91 4.63
C PRO A 189 6.11 7.31 3.22
N SER A 190 5.57 6.08 3.13
CA SER A 190 5.32 5.42 1.85
C SER A 190 4.30 6.17 1.00
N MET A 191 3.20 6.64 1.62
CA MET A 191 2.24 7.53 0.97
C MET A 191 2.93 8.77 0.40
N ALA A 192 3.70 9.48 1.23
CA ALA A 192 4.34 10.72 0.84
C ALA A 192 5.29 10.56 -0.35
N LEU A 193 6.23 9.61 -0.25
CA LEU A 193 7.22 9.34 -1.30
C LEU A 193 6.56 8.91 -2.61
N THR A 194 5.52 8.08 -2.54
CA THR A 194 4.83 7.54 -3.72
C THR A 194 4.00 8.62 -4.43
N LEU A 195 3.18 9.36 -3.70
CA LEU A 195 2.26 10.34 -4.29
C LEU A 195 2.99 11.58 -4.79
N GLU A 196 4.01 12.06 -4.05
CA GLU A 196 4.88 13.15 -4.53
C GLU A 196 5.64 12.71 -5.79
N GLY A 197 6.16 11.48 -5.80
CA GLY A 197 6.85 10.90 -6.95
C GLY A 197 5.98 10.82 -8.22
N LEU A 198 4.70 10.45 -8.07
CA LEU A 198 3.71 10.42 -9.14
C LEU A 198 3.19 11.80 -9.57
N GLY A 199 3.58 12.86 -8.87
CA GLY A 199 3.27 14.23 -9.23
C GLY A 199 1.94 14.76 -8.67
N ALA A 200 1.53 14.31 -7.48
CA ALA A 200 0.51 15.02 -6.70
C ALA A 200 0.94 16.47 -6.44
N ASP A 201 -0.02 17.40 -6.37
CA ASP A 201 0.25 18.81 -6.14
C ASP A 201 0.04 19.22 -4.68
N ALA A 202 -0.74 18.44 -3.92
CA ALA A 202 -0.84 18.47 -2.46
C ALA A 202 -1.21 17.08 -1.94
N ILE A 203 -0.78 16.74 -0.73
CA ILE A 203 -1.10 15.45 -0.10
C ILE A 203 -1.55 15.65 1.35
N GLY A 204 -2.37 14.76 1.88
CA GLY A 204 -2.81 14.90 3.26
C GLY A 204 -3.72 13.81 3.77
N ILE A 205 -4.41 14.10 4.87
CA ILE A 205 -5.23 13.12 5.58
C ILE A 205 -6.64 13.67 5.71
N ASN A 206 -7.63 12.79 5.56
CA ASN A 206 -9.03 13.11 5.78
C ASN A 206 -9.79 11.93 6.41
N CYS A 207 -10.92 12.25 7.06
CA CYS A 207 -11.83 11.29 7.66
C CYS A 207 -11.21 10.42 8.79
N SER A 208 -11.95 9.40 9.23
CA SER A 208 -11.67 8.41 10.29
C SER A 208 -11.45 8.94 11.70
N LEU A 209 -10.68 10.01 11.89
CA LEU A 209 -10.25 10.47 13.20
C LEU A 209 -10.65 11.94 13.43
N GLY A 210 -10.67 12.32 14.70
CA GLY A 210 -10.87 13.71 15.12
C GLY A 210 -9.62 14.56 14.96
N PRO A 211 -9.73 15.87 15.22
CA PRO A 211 -8.61 16.81 15.03
C PRO A 211 -7.45 16.59 16.00
N ALA A 212 -7.70 16.03 17.20
CA ALA A 212 -6.67 15.73 18.18
C ALA A 212 -5.76 14.57 17.72
N GLU A 213 -6.37 13.51 17.20
CA GLU A 213 -5.68 12.33 16.70
C GLU A 213 -4.95 12.58 15.38
N PHE A 214 -5.37 13.60 14.60
CA PHE A 214 -4.70 14.02 13.37
C PHE A 214 -3.30 14.60 13.61
N LEU A 215 -3.08 15.30 14.72
CA LEU A 215 -1.84 16.01 14.99
C LEU A 215 -0.59 15.13 14.84
N PRO A 216 -0.45 13.95 15.49
CA PRO A 216 0.71 13.10 15.30
C PRO A 216 0.87 12.59 13.86
N LEU A 217 -0.23 12.39 13.11
CA LEU A 217 -0.17 11.95 11.72
C LEU A 217 0.38 13.04 10.80
N ILE A 218 -0.10 14.28 10.97
CA ILE A 218 0.36 15.44 10.21
C ILE A 218 1.81 15.80 10.56
N GLN A 219 2.21 15.66 11.83
CA GLN A 219 3.60 15.84 12.26
C GLN A 219 4.56 14.83 11.62
N GLU A 220 4.11 13.60 11.42
CA GLU A 220 4.90 12.59 10.70
C GLU A 220 4.95 12.93 9.21
N LEU A 221 3.80 13.18 8.58
CA LEU A 221 3.71 13.54 7.16
C LEU A 221 4.59 14.75 6.80
N SER A 222 4.64 15.75 7.69
CA SER A 222 5.41 16.96 7.45
C SER A 222 6.92 16.76 7.35
N GLN A 223 7.44 15.61 7.79
CA GLN A 223 8.86 15.24 7.65
C GLN A 223 9.17 14.57 6.30
N TRP A 224 8.15 14.16 5.54
CA TRP A 224 8.31 13.27 4.38
C TRP A 224 7.88 13.86 3.03
N THR A 225 7.36 15.09 3.01
CA THR A 225 6.97 15.76 1.76
C THR A 225 7.40 17.22 1.78
N GLU A 226 7.57 17.86 0.63
CA GLU A 226 7.65 19.32 0.56
C GLU A 226 6.34 19.94 0.09
N LEU A 227 5.39 19.12 -0.37
CA LEU A 227 4.10 19.56 -0.88
C LEU A 227 3.25 20.23 0.22
N PRO A 228 2.32 21.12 -0.15
CA PRO A 228 1.28 21.60 0.75
C PRO A 228 0.52 20.43 1.38
N ILE A 229 0.34 20.51 2.70
CA ILE A 229 -0.32 19.46 3.46
C ILE A 229 -1.81 19.78 3.61
N VAL A 230 -2.64 18.75 3.41
CA VAL A 230 -4.10 18.82 3.58
C VAL A 230 -4.53 18.16 4.89
N ALA A 231 -5.46 18.78 5.61
CA ALA A 231 -6.13 18.19 6.76
C ALA A 231 -7.65 18.44 6.72
N LYS A 232 -8.43 17.35 6.67
CA LYS A 232 -9.90 17.36 6.80
C LYS A 232 -10.36 16.33 7.84
N PRO A 233 -10.16 16.57 9.15
CA PRO A 233 -10.61 15.65 10.20
C PRO A 233 -12.15 15.59 10.30
N ASN A 234 -12.65 14.55 10.94
CA ASN A 234 -14.05 14.48 11.37
C ASN A 234 -14.27 15.42 12.56
N ALA A 235 -15.53 15.76 12.87
CA ALA A 235 -15.89 16.49 14.09
C ALA A 235 -15.77 15.63 15.38
N GLY A 236 -14.77 14.73 15.45
CA GLY A 236 -14.62 13.68 16.45
C GLY A 236 -15.29 12.36 16.04
N LEU A 237 -15.26 11.38 16.94
CA LEU A 237 -16.05 10.16 16.79
C LEU A 237 -17.51 10.45 17.14
N PRO A 238 -18.49 9.88 16.40
CA PRO A 238 -19.89 10.06 16.72
C PRO A 238 -20.25 9.31 18.01
N ASP A 239 -21.09 9.92 18.85
CA ASP A 239 -21.70 9.26 20.00
C ASP A 239 -22.57 8.08 19.50
N PRO A 240 -22.33 6.84 19.94
CA PRO A 240 -23.04 5.66 19.41
C PRO A 240 -24.55 5.65 19.69
N LYS A 241 -25.03 6.40 20.69
CA LYS A 241 -26.46 6.44 21.08
C LYS A 241 -27.22 7.54 20.35
N THR A 242 -26.56 8.66 20.05
CA THR A 242 -27.22 9.84 19.47
C THR A 242 -26.80 10.13 18.04
N GLY A 243 -25.72 9.52 17.56
CA GLY A 243 -25.10 9.80 16.27
C GLY A 243 -24.45 11.17 16.17
N LYS A 244 -24.42 11.96 17.25
CA LYS A 244 -23.86 13.32 17.26
C LYS A 244 -22.35 13.30 17.44
N TYR A 245 -21.67 14.17 16.72
CA TYR A 245 -20.22 14.37 16.81
C TYR A 245 -19.85 15.11 18.10
N LEU A 246 -18.72 14.73 18.70
CA LEU A 246 -18.33 15.16 20.05
C LEU A 246 -17.54 16.47 20.09
N VAL A 247 -16.91 16.89 18.98
CA VAL A 247 -16.08 18.10 18.92
C VAL A 247 -16.87 19.24 18.29
N GLY A 248 -17.02 20.35 19.02
CA GLY A 248 -17.71 21.55 18.51
C GLY A 248 -16.86 22.40 17.56
N ALA A 249 -17.49 23.33 16.83
CA ALA A 249 -16.83 24.15 15.81
C ALA A 249 -15.65 24.99 16.32
N THR A 250 -15.77 25.59 17.51
CA THR A 250 -14.66 26.36 18.12
C THR A 250 -13.48 25.49 18.50
N GLU A 251 -13.74 24.35 19.16
CA GLU A 251 -12.70 23.40 19.54
C GLU A 251 -12.00 22.84 18.30
N PHE A 252 -12.76 22.50 17.25
CA PHE A 252 -12.23 22.05 15.97
C PHE A 252 -11.27 23.09 15.36
N ALA A 253 -11.64 24.36 15.38
CA ALA A 253 -10.82 25.44 14.84
C ALA A 253 -9.54 25.68 15.68
N ASP A 254 -9.58 25.51 17.00
CA ASP A 254 -8.39 25.63 17.86
C ASP A 254 -7.33 24.57 17.52
N TYR A 255 -7.74 23.35 17.15
CA TYR A 255 -6.79 22.35 16.67
C TYR A 255 -6.20 22.71 15.30
N ALA A 256 -6.93 23.41 14.44
CA ALA A 256 -6.42 23.80 13.13
C ALA A 256 -5.19 24.72 13.22
N GLU A 257 -5.12 25.59 14.23
CA GLU A 257 -3.93 26.41 14.51
C GLU A 257 -2.70 25.53 14.81
N ARG A 258 -2.89 24.46 15.61
CA ARG A 258 -1.81 23.50 15.92
C ARG A 258 -1.39 22.68 14.70
N LEU A 259 -2.32 22.38 13.81
CA LEU A 259 -2.06 21.70 12.55
C LEU A 259 -1.32 22.62 11.56
N ALA A 260 -1.60 23.92 11.59
CA ALA A 260 -0.88 24.92 10.81
C ALA A 260 0.61 25.00 11.18
N ASP A 261 0.95 24.88 12.46
CA ASP A 261 2.35 24.77 12.92
C ASP A 261 3.08 23.56 12.34
N CYS A 262 2.33 22.51 11.98
CA CYS A 262 2.87 21.31 11.35
C CYS A 262 2.96 21.43 9.81
N GLY A 263 2.62 22.59 9.25
CA GLY A 263 2.72 22.89 7.82
C GLY A 263 1.48 22.58 6.99
N VAL A 264 0.31 22.40 7.64
CA VAL A 264 -0.98 22.36 6.94
C VAL A 264 -1.24 23.68 6.24
N ARG A 265 -1.53 23.61 4.95
CA ARG A 265 -1.88 24.75 4.10
C ARG A 265 -3.30 24.67 3.57
N LEU A 266 -3.85 23.47 3.44
CA LEU A 266 -5.24 23.27 3.02
C LEU A 266 -6.00 22.64 4.18
N ALA A 267 -6.98 23.36 4.72
CA ALA A 267 -7.72 22.95 5.90
C ALA A 267 -9.22 22.96 5.63
N GLY A 268 -9.93 21.93 6.06
CA GLY A 268 -11.39 21.85 5.98
C GLY A 268 -11.93 20.85 6.97
N GLY A 269 -13.13 20.34 6.72
CA GLY A 269 -13.77 19.33 7.56
C GLY A 269 -14.34 18.17 6.74
N CYS A 270 -14.42 16.98 7.35
CA CYS A 270 -15.03 15.80 6.73
C CYS A 270 -16.38 15.48 7.39
N CYS A 271 -16.60 14.27 7.89
CA CYS A 271 -17.89 13.89 8.45
C CYS A 271 -18.20 14.67 9.74
N GLY A 272 -19.40 15.22 9.83
CA GLY A 272 -19.88 15.96 11.00
C GLY A 272 -19.62 17.46 10.98
N THR A 273 -18.92 17.99 9.96
CA THR A 273 -18.60 19.43 9.89
C THR A 273 -19.54 20.18 8.94
N ASP A 274 -20.33 21.09 9.50
CA ASP A 274 -21.27 21.97 8.78
C ASP A 274 -20.64 23.36 8.51
N PRO A 275 -21.37 24.33 7.92
CA PRO A 275 -20.85 25.67 7.63
C PRO A 275 -20.32 26.45 8.85
N ASP A 276 -20.77 26.17 10.07
CA ASP A 276 -20.25 26.86 11.25
C ASP A 276 -18.80 26.48 11.55
N TYR A 277 -18.45 25.20 11.34
CA TYR A 277 -17.06 24.72 11.46
C TYR A 277 -16.14 25.45 10.48
N ILE A 278 -16.57 25.61 9.22
CA ILE A 278 -15.77 26.28 8.19
C ILE A 278 -15.61 27.78 8.50
N ARG A 279 -16.65 28.42 9.06
CA ARG A 279 -16.58 29.82 9.50
C ARG A 279 -15.57 30.01 10.64
N GLN A 280 -15.63 29.14 11.66
CA GLN A 280 -14.68 29.18 12.77
C GLN A 280 -13.25 28.89 12.31
N LEU A 281 -13.09 27.92 11.40
CA LEU A 281 -11.81 27.57 10.80
C LEU A 281 -11.19 28.75 10.04
N LYS A 282 -11.95 29.40 9.15
CA LYS A 282 -11.51 30.59 8.41
C LYS A 282 -11.12 31.72 9.36
N LEU A 283 -11.94 31.97 10.38
CA LEU A 283 -11.67 33.00 11.39
C LEU A 283 -10.35 32.73 12.10
N ARG A 284 -10.14 31.50 12.60
CA ARG A 284 -8.94 31.14 13.37
C ARG A 284 -7.66 31.19 12.53
N LEU A 285 -7.71 30.68 11.30
CA LEU A 285 -6.56 30.65 10.41
C LEU A 285 -6.24 32.01 9.78
N SER A 286 -7.20 32.94 9.69
CA SER A 286 -6.94 34.31 9.19
C SER A 286 -5.94 35.09 10.05
N SER A 287 -5.81 34.73 11.34
CA SER A 287 -4.84 35.30 12.29
C SER A 287 -3.57 34.46 12.46
N ALA A 288 -3.49 33.29 11.82
CA ALA A 288 -2.36 32.38 11.93
C ALA A 288 -1.37 32.58 10.77
N ALA A 289 -0.17 32.02 10.91
CA ALA A 289 0.79 31.88 9.82
C ALA A 289 1.21 30.42 9.71
N SER A 290 1.34 29.90 8.50
CA SER A 290 1.85 28.54 8.28
C SER A 290 3.36 28.52 8.52
N ASN A 291 3.80 28.14 9.73
CA ASN A 291 5.21 28.12 10.14
C ASN A 291 5.92 26.81 9.82
N ARG A 292 5.90 26.40 8.54
CA ARG A 292 6.57 25.15 8.14
C ARG A 292 8.09 25.35 7.98
N SER A 293 8.87 24.56 8.71
CA SER A 293 10.30 24.38 8.41
C SER A 293 10.47 23.51 7.15
N GLU A 294 11.41 23.85 6.27
CA GLU A 294 11.72 22.99 5.11
C GLU A 294 12.08 21.57 5.60
N ALA A 295 11.39 20.57 5.06
CA ALA A 295 11.60 19.18 5.44
C ALA A 295 12.85 18.62 4.76
N GLU A 296 13.81 18.12 5.53
CA GLU A 296 14.94 17.38 4.98
C GLU A 296 14.53 15.92 4.74
N ILE A 297 13.90 15.67 3.60
CA ILE A 297 13.39 14.33 3.27
C ILE A 297 14.57 13.40 2.92
N PRO A 298 14.81 12.34 3.70
CA PRO A 298 15.95 11.45 3.46
C PRO A 298 15.77 10.64 2.16
N PRO A 299 16.88 10.21 1.52
CA PRO A 299 16.80 9.28 0.40
C PRO A 299 16.23 7.94 0.88
N ALA A 300 15.22 7.44 0.19
CA ALA A 300 14.52 6.22 0.58
C ALA A 300 13.84 5.56 -0.62
N VAL A 301 13.59 4.26 -0.49
CA VAL A 301 12.74 3.45 -1.36
C VAL A 301 11.72 2.71 -0.50
N CYS A 302 10.58 2.34 -1.06
CA CYS A 302 9.48 1.83 -0.25
C CYS A 302 8.55 0.86 -0.99
N THR A 303 7.88 0.04 -0.19
CA THR A 303 6.61 -0.63 -0.48
C THR A 303 5.49 0.15 0.22
N PRO A 304 4.21 -0.24 0.13
CA PRO A 304 3.15 0.48 0.85
C PRO A 304 3.36 0.46 2.36
N GLU A 305 3.86 -0.66 2.91
CA GLU A 305 3.91 -0.91 4.35
C GLU A 305 5.25 -0.53 4.99
N SER A 306 6.33 -0.58 4.20
CA SER A 306 7.70 -0.45 4.70
C SER A 306 8.51 0.58 3.90
N ILE A 307 9.51 1.14 4.56
CA ILE A 307 10.49 2.02 3.94
C ILE A 307 11.91 1.52 4.22
N VAL A 308 12.80 1.71 3.25
CA VAL A 308 14.23 1.50 3.40
C VAL A 308 14.94 2.84 3.24
N LEU A 309 15.37 3.39 4.36
CA LEU A 309 16.20 4.59 4.41
C LEU A 309 17.59 4.31 3.85
N LEU A 310 18.08 5.15 2.95
CA LEU A 310 19.42 5.02 2.37
C LEU A 310 20.44 5.89 3.12
N ASP A 311 20.36 5.89 4.45
CA ASP A 311 21.20 6.63 5.39
C ASP A 311 22.43 5.84 5.86
N ARG A 312 22.41 4.53 5.67
CA ARG A 312 23.50 3.58 5.96
C ARG A 312 23.66 2.57 4.83
N PRO A 313 24.76 1.78 4.79
CA PRO A 313 24.91 0.73 3.80
C PRO A 313 23.76 -0.28 3.81
N ARG A 314 23.21 -0.58 2.63
CA ARG A 314 22.10 -1.54 2.44
C ARG A 314 22.49 -2.70 1.54
N VAL A 315 21.83 -3.83 1.77
CA VAL A 315 21.95 -5.04 0.96
C VAL A 315 20.85 -5.06 -0.11
N ILE A 316 21.26 -5.17 -1.38
CA ILE A 316 20.37 -5.51 -2.49
C ILE A 316 20.62 -6.99 -2.85
N GLY A 317 19.59 -7.83 -2.74
CA GLY A 317 19.67 -9.25 -3.10
C GLY A 317 19.77 -9.44 -4.62
N GLU A 318 20.72 -10.25 -5.09
CA GLU A 318 21.02 -10.47 -6.52
C GLU A 318 20.46 -11.79 -7.09
N ARG A 319 19.75 -12.60 -6.28
CA ARG A 319 19.42 -13.98 -6.69
C ARG A 319 18.29 -14.04 -7.70
N ILE A 320 17.38 -13.08 -7.78
CA ILE A 320 16.30 -13.05 -8.79
C ILE A 320 16.82 -12.50 -10.13
N ASN A 321 17.81 -13.21 -10.68
CA ASN A 321 18.40 -12.91 -11.97
C ASN A 321 18.67 -14.22 -12.73
N PRO A 322 18.00 -14.47 -13.89
CA PRO A 322 18.08 -15.73 -14.61
C PRO A 322 19.44 -15.99 -15.25
N THR A 323 20.33 -15.00 -15.35
CA THR A 323 21.65 -15.13 -15.98
C THR A 323 22.45 -16.25 -15.31
N GLY A 324 22.81 -17.28 -16.08
CA GLY A 324 23.54 -18.46 -15.59
C GLY A 324 22.75 -19.43 -14.69
N LYS A 325 21.47 -19.15 -14.36
CA LYS A 325 20.66 -19.96 -13.42
C LYS A 325 19.61 -20.80 -14.14
N LYS A 326 19.93 -22.08 -14.43
CA LYS A 326 19.05 -22.99 -15.19
C LYS A 326 17.65 -23.17 -14.58
N LYS A 327 17.56 -23.34 -13.25
CA LYS A 327 16.26 -23.55 -12.56
C LYS A 327 15.37 -22.31 -12.64
N LEU A 328 15.91 -21.12 -12.37
CA LEU A 328 15.16 -19.87 -12.46
C LEU A 328 14.73 -19.57 -13.90
N LYS A 329 15.57 -19.84 -14.90
CA LYS A 329 15.18 -19.73 -16.31
C LYS A 329 13.98 -20.61 -16.66
N ALA A 330 13.98 -21.87 -16.20
CA ALA A 330 12.87 -22.79 -16.42
C ALA A 330 11.61 -22.30 -15.71
N ALA A 331 11.71 -21.92 -14.43
CA ALA A 331 10.59 -21.40 -13.66
C ALA A 331 9.94 -20.16 -14.30
N ILE A 332 10.74 -19.20 -14.77
CA ILE A 332 10.24 -18.01 -15.48
C ILE A 332 9.57 -18.39 -16.80
N ALA A 333 10.19 -19.29 -17.59
CA ALA A 333 9.65 -19.72 -18.88
C ALA A 333 8.34 -20.51 -18.73
N GLU A 334 8.18 -21.25 -17.64
CA GLU A 334 6.99 -22.06 -17.32
C GLU A 334 5.91 -21.27 -16.56
N GLY A 335 6.18 -20.01 -16.19
CA GLY A 335 5.26 -19.18 -15.41
C GLY A 335 5.13 -19.59 -13.93
N ASN A 336 6.12 -20.29 -13.37
CA ASN A 336 6.16 -20.67 -11.97
C ASN A 336 6.57 -19.48 -11.09
N LEU A 337 5.58 -18.63 -10.77
CA LEU A 337 5.76 -17.45 -9.93
C LEU A 337 6.02 -17.80 -8.45
N ASP A 338 5.55 -18.95 -7.96
CA ASP A 338 5.79 -19.39 -6.59
C ASP A 338 7.28 -19.68 -6.34
N TYR A 339 7.99 -20.22 -7.34
CA TYR A 339 9.45 -20.38 -7.25
C TYR A 339 10.18 -19.04 -7.15
N VAL A 340 9.73 -18.03 -7.90
CA VAL A 340 10.32 -16.67 -7.84
C VAL A 340 10.03 -16.02 -6.49
N LEU A 341 8.81 -16.20 -5.97
CA LEU A 341 8.42 -15.68 -4.66
C LEU A 341 9.20 -16.34 -3.52
N ASP A 342 9.36 -17.67 -3.52
CA ASP A 342 10.16 -18.38 -2.52
C ASP A 342 11.62 -17.87 -2.52
N MET A 343 12.20 -17.63 -3.70
CA MET A 343 13.53 -17.02 -3.78
C MET A 343 13.58 -15.62 -3.17
N ALA A 344 12.56 -14.79 -3.42
CA ALA A 344 12.48 -13.43 -2.88
C ALA A 344 12.37 -13.42 -1.35
N LEU A 345 11.51 -14.26 -0.78
CA LEU A 345 11.34 -14.43 0.65
C LEU A 345 12.63 -14.94 1.31
N GLN A 346 13.31 -15.90 0.68
CA GLN A 346 14.60 -16.37 1.16
C GLN A 346 15.62 -15.24 1.22
N GLU A 347 15.75 -14.43 0.16
CA GLU A 347 16.67 -13.29 0.17
C GLU A 347 16.38 -12.29 1.29
N GLU A 348 15.10 -11.97 1.52
CA GLU A 348 14.67 -11.09 2.62
C GLU A 348 15.07 -11.68 3.98
N THR A 349 14.79 -12.97 4.23
CA THR A 349 15.16 -13.65 5.48
C THR A 349 16.68 -13.79 5.67
N GLU A 350 17.43 -13.85 4.57
CA GLU A 350 18.90 -13.91 4.56
C GLU A 350 19.54 -12.51 4.73
N GLY A 351 18.73 -11.44 4.75
CA GLY A 351 19.16 -10.09 5.08
C GLY A 351 19.22 -9.11 3.92
N ALA A 352 18.60 -9.42 2.78
CA ALA A 352 18.34 -8.43 1.74
C ALA A 352 17.29 -7.43 2.22
N GLU A 353 17.59 -6.14 2.08
CA GLU A 353 16.65 -5.06 2.41
C GLU A 353 15.93 -4.54 1.16
N ILE A 354 16.51 -4.79 -0.01
CA ILE A 354 16.00 -4.45 -1.34
C ILE A 354 16.23 -5.68 -2.23
N LEU A 355 15.36 -5.96 -3.20
CA LEU A 355 15.49 -7.11 -4.10
C LEU A 355 15.72 -6.66 -5.54
N ASP A 356 16.82 -7.08 -6.17
CA ASP A 356 17.05 -6.93 -7.61
C ASP A 356 16.26 -7.99 -8.38
N VAL A 357 15.41 -7.54 -9.30
CA VAL A 357 14.49 -8.39 -10.06
C VAL A 357 14.73 -8.21 -11.55
N ASN A 358 15.30 -9.25 -12.18
CA ASN A 358 15.53 -9.33 -13.61
C ASN A 358 14.71 -10.47 -14.22
N ALA A 359 13.93 -10.17 -15.27
CA ALA A 359 13.09 -11.14 -15.98
C ALA A 359 13.65 -11.57 -17.36
N GLY A 360 14.89 -11.20 -17.68
CA GLY A 360 15.52 -11.38 -18.99
C GLY A 360 15.78 -12.85 -19.34
N VAL A 361 14.79 -13.53 -19.90
CA VAL A 361 14.90 -14.90 -20.43
C VAL A 361 14.72 -14.88 -21.95
N PRO A 362 15.71 -15.36 -22.74
CA PRO A 362 15.56 -15.42 -24.19
C PRO A 362 14.33 -16.24 -24.61
N GLY A 363 13.55 -15.70 -25.54
CA GLY A 363 12.36 -16.37 -26.11
C GLY A 363 11.06 -16.18 -25.31
N VAL A 364 11.09 -15.42 -24.21
CA VAL A 364 9.91 -15.10 -23.40
C VAL A 364 9.56 -13.62 -23.54
N ASN A 365 8.28 -13.26 -23.43
CA ASN A 365 7.84 -11.88 -23.35
C ASN A 365 8.21 -11.27 -21.99
N GLU A 366 9.38 -10.63 -21.91
CA GLU A 366 9.92 -10.02 -20.69
C GLU A 366 8.93 -9.05 -20.03
N LYS A 367 8.17 -8.29 -20.83
CA LYS A 367 7.19 -7.31 -20.35
C LYS A 367 6.04 -7.98 -19.58
N GLU A 368 5.48 -9.06 -20.11
CA GLU A 368 4.40 -9.80 -19.43
C GLU A 368 4.91 -10.50 -18.17
N VAL A 369 6.10 -11.10 -18.25
CA VAL A 369 6.71 -11.80 -17.12
C VAL A 369 7.01 -10.86 -15.97
N ILE A 370 7.66 -9.71 -16.22
CA ILE A 370 8.02 -8.80 -15.13
C ILE A 370 6.77 -8.26 -14.43
N VAL A 371 5.69 -8.01 -15.18
CA VAL A 371 4.40 -7.55 -14.64
C VAL A 371 3.83 -8.58 -13.68
N ASN A 372 3.83 -9.86 -14.07
CA ASN A 372 3.35 -10.95 -13.24
C ASN A 372 4.21 -11.16 -11.99
N ILE A 373 5.54 -11.07 -12.14
CA ILE A 373 6.47 -11.15 -11.01
C ILE A 373 6.21 -10.00 -10.04
N ILE A 374 6.11 -8.75 -10.50
CA ILE A 374 5.86 -7.59 -9.63
C ILE A 374 4.55 -7.72 -8.87
N LYS A 375 3.46 -8.09 -9.55
CA LYS A 375 2.15 -8.33 -8.91
C LYS A 375 2.26 -9.37 -7.79
N LYS A 376 2.95 -10.49 -8.04
CA LYS A 376 3.16 -11.54 -7.03
C LYS A 376 4.04 -11.05 -5.89
N LEU A 377 5.20 -10.46 -6.18
CA LEU A 377 6.15 -10.03 -5.15
C LEU A 377 5.56 -8.94 -4.24
N GLN A 378 5.00 -7.86 -4.80
CA GLN A 378 4.56 -6.71 -3.99
C GLN A 378 3.45 -7.04 -2.97
N GLY A 379 2.68 -8.11 -3.19
CA GLY A 379 1.67 -8.57 -2.24
C GLY A 379 2.20 -9.50 -1.14
N ASN A 380 3.48 -9.92 -1.23
CA ASN A 380 4.03 -10.99 -0.41
C ASN A 380 5.37 -10.64 0.27
N VAL A 381 6.18 -9.74 -0.29
CA VAL A 381 7.47 -9.32 0.27
C VAL A 381 7.42 -7.89 0.79
N SER A 382 8.12 -7.61 1.89
CA SER A 382 8.18 -6.27 2.46
C SER A 382 9.30 -5.42 1.88
N ALA A 383 10.35 -6.06 1.33
CA ALA A 383 11.48 -5.42 0.68
C ALA A 383 11.08 -4.69 -0.62
N PRO A 384 11.46 -3.41 -0.80
CA PRO A 384 11.28 -2.69 -2.05
C PRO A 384 12.05 -3.33 -3.21
N LEU A 385 11.59 -3.08 -4.43
CA LEU A 385 12.16 -3.70 -5.63
C LEU A 385 13.13 -2.75 -6.37
N GLN A 386 14.24 -3.33 -6.81
CA GLN A 386 15.09 -2.82 -7.88
C GLN A 386 14.74 -3.55 -9.17
N ILE A 387 14.12 -2.85 -10.12
CA ILE A 387 13.64 -3.41 -11.37
C ILE A 387 14.77 -3.35 -12.39
N ASP A 388 15.29 -4.52 -12.78
CA ASP A 388 16.46 -4.66 -13.67
C ASP A 388 16.03 -5.06 -15.09
N SER A 389 16.08 -4.08 -16.00
CA SER A 389 15.88 -4.30 -17.43
C SER A 389 16.54 -3.19 -18.26
N GLY A 390 17.12 -3.57 -19.40
CA GLY A 390 17.61 -2.64 -20.42
C GLY A 390 16.52 -2.14 -21.38
N ASN A 391 15.29 -2.64 -21.28
CA ASN A 391 14.19 -2.29 -22.18
C ASN A 391 13.25 -1.24 -21.54
N PRO A 392 13.14 -0.01 -22.12
CA PRO A 392 12.26 1.03 -21.61
C PRO A 392 10.78 0.60 -21.48
N GLU A 393 10.26 -0.22 -22.39
CA GLU A 393 8.85 -0.67 -22.35
C GLU A 393 8.58 -1.63 -21.18
N VAL A 394 9.59 -2.43 -20.80
CA VAL A 394 9.53 -3.34 -19.66
C VAL A 394 9.55 -2.51 -18.36
N LEU A 395 10.45 -1.53 -18.28
CA LEU A 395 10.53 -0.61 -17.13
C LEU A 395 9.24 0.20 -16.94
N GLU A 396 8.65 0.75 -18.01
CA GLU A 396 7.40 1.49 -17.93
C GLU A 396 6.23 0.61 -17.47
N ALA A 397 6.11 -0.61 -18.01
CA ALA A 397 5.06 -1.54 -17.60
C ALA A 397 5.18 -1.96 -16.13
N ALA A 398 6.42 -2.22 -15.68
CA ALA A 398 6.74 -2.56 -14.31
C ALA A 398 6.40 -1.41 -13.34
N LEU A 399 6.88 -0.20 -13.63
CA LEU A 399 6.69 0.97 -12.76
C LEU A 399 5.24 1.45 -12.70
N ARG A 400 4.47 1.27 -13.78
CA ARG A 400 3.03 1.55 -13.77
C ARG A 400 2.34 0.77 -12.66
N LEU A 401 2.69 -0.50 -12.48
CA LEU A 401 2.03 -1.39 -11.52
C LEU A 401 2.70 -1.43 -10.15
N TYR A 402 3.98 -1.10 -10.02
CA TYR A 402 4.67 -1.18 -8.73
C TYR A 402 4.14 -0.17 -7.69
N CYS A 403 3.57 -0.66 -6.58
CA CYS A 403 3.04 0.20 -5.52
C CYS A 403 4.13 0.62 -4.52
N GLY A 404 4.67 1.82 -4.67
CA GLY A 404 5.72 2.37 -3.82
C GLY A 404 6.75 3.17 -4.62
N LYS A 405 7.97 3.28 -4.09
CA LYS A 405 9.12 3.86 -4.78
C LYS A 405 10.19 2.81 -5.07
N ALA A 406 10.34 2.44 -6.34
CA ALA A 406 11.31 1.45 -6.82
C ALA A 406 12.66 2.07 -7.20
N ILE A 407 13.66 1.23 -7.42
CA ILE A 407 14.93 1.58 -8.09
C ILE A 407 14.90 1.05 -9.52
N VAL A 408 15.18 1.90 -10.51
CA VAL A 408 15.39 1.49 -11.89
C VAL A 408 16.86 1.11 -12.10
N ASN A 409 17.10 -0.14 -12.45
CA ASN A 409 18.38 -0.66 -12.89
C ASN A 409 18.30 -0.94 -14.42
N SER A 410 18.82 -0.08 -15.29
CA SER A 410 19.57 1.14 -15.03
C SER A 410 19.52 2.09 -16.23
N VAL A 411 20.06 3.31 -16.08
CA VAL A 411 20.37 4.24 -17.17
C VAL A 411 21.88 4.32 -17.37
N ASN A 412 22.33 4.51 -18.62
CA ASN A 412 23.74 4.72 -18.95
C ASN A 412 23.96 6.10 -19.60
N GLY A 413 25.22 6.41 -19.91
CA GLY A 413 25.65 7.69 -20.48
C GLY A 413 25.30 7.91 -21.95
N GLU A 414 24.79 6.91 -22.66
CA GLU A 414 24.36 7.05 -24.06
C GLU A 414 23.13 7.96 -24.16
N GLU A 415 23.09 8.86 -25.16
CA GLU A 415 21.96 9.81 -25.28
C GLU A 415 20.62 9.09 -25.47
N LYS A 416 20.60 7.99 -26.24
CA LYS A 416 19.39 7.16 -26.44
C LYS A 416 18.87 6.55 -25.13
N SER A 417 19.77 6.16 -24.22
CA SER A 417 19.40 5.53 -22.94
C SER A 417 18.80 6.58 -22.02
N MET A 418 19.48 7.72 -21.84
CA MET A 418 18.99 8.82 -21.02
C MET A 418 17.66 9.39 -21.52
N ALA A 419 17.50 9.54 -22.84
CA ALA A 419 16.28 10.06 -23.45
C ALA A 419 15.08 9.12 -23.30
N ALA A 420 15.30 7.80 -23.23
CA ALA A 420 14.23 6.82 -23.07
C ALA A 420 13.89 6.55 -21.59
N ILE A 421 14.90 6.40 -20.72
CA ILE A 421 14.71 5.89 -19.35
C ILE A 421 14.39 7.00 -18.35
N LEU A 422 15.07 8.15 -18.41
CA LEU A 422 14.87 9.20 -17.40
C LEU A 422 13.45 9.80 -17.41
N PRO A 423 12.76 9.98 -18.57
CA PRO A 423 11.36 10.38 -18.55
C PRO A 423 10.44 9.39 -17.83
N ILE A 424 10.69 8.09 -17.98
CA ILE A 424 9.93 7.03 -17.30
C ILE A 424 10.19 7.11 -15.78
N VAL A 425 11.46 7.22 -15.37
CA VAL A 425 11.85 7.42 -13.97
C VAL A 425 11.13 8.63 -13.36
N LYS A 426 11.10 9.76 -14.09
CA LYS A 426 10.42 10.97 -13.63
C LYS A 426 8.90 10.81 -13.55
N LYS A 427 8.28 10.15 -14.53
CA LYS A 427 6.82 9.94 -14.59
C LYS A 427 6.32 9.14 -13.39
N TYR A 428 7.06 8.11 -12.98
CA TYR A 428 6.64 7.22 -11.89
C TYR A 428 7.30 7.53 -10.53
N GLY A 429 8.18 8.53 -10.46
CA GLY A 429 8.83 8.94 -9.21
C GLY A 429 9.84 7.94 -8.66
N ALA A 430 10.45 7.12 -9.52
CA ALA A 430 11.42 6.10 -9.13
C ALA A 430 12.81 6.71 -8.86
N SER A 431 13.64 5.97 -8.12
CA SER A 431 15.09 6.19 -8.11
C SER A 431 15.74 5.53 -9.31
N VAL A 432 16.96 5.92 -9.68
CA VAL A 432 17.65 5.38 -10.85
C VAL A 432 19.13 5.12 -10.60
N ILE A 433 19.61 3.98 -11.08
CA ILE A 433 21.03 3.64 -11.13
C ILE A 433 21.64 4.19 -12.40
N ALA A 434 22.65 5.04 -12.25
CA ALA A 434 23.46 5.62 -13.31
C ALA A 434 24.73 4.79 -13.50
N LEU A 435 24.75 3.95 -14.54
CA LEU A 435 25.95 3.21 -14.94
C LEU A 435 26.96 4.16 -15.60
N THR A 436 28.19 4.13 -15.12
CA THR A 436 29.30 4.94 -15.65
C THR A 436 29.91 4.37 -16.93
N LEU A 437 29.07 4.06 -17.92
CA LEU A 437 29.44 3.68 -19.30
C LEU A 437 28.70 4.55 -20.32
N ASP A 438 29.27 4.73 -21.50
CA ASP A 438 28.68 5.49 -22.61
C ASP A 438 28.86 4.76 -23.96
N GLU A 439 28.75 5.46 -25.08
CA GLU A 439 28.87 4.88 -26.43
C GLU A 439 30.23 4.20 -26.68
N ASP A 440 31.28 4.62 -25.96
CA ASP A 440 32.63 4.05 -26.04
C ASP A 440 32.81 2.83 -25.11
N GLY A 441 31.76 2.42 -24.41
CA GLY A 441 31.74 1.31 -23.47
C GLY A 441 32.18 1.72 -22.06
N ILE A 442 32.85 0.79 -21.35
CA ILE A 442 33.26 1.00 -19.95
C ILE A 442 34.57 1.79 -19.92
N PRO A 443 34.62 2.97 -19.28
CA PRO A 443 35.84 3.76 -19.20
C PRO A 443 36.93 3.12 -18.34
N LYS A 444 38.16 3.24 -18.82
CA LYS A 444 39.37 2.77 -18.12
C LYS A 444 39.85 3.73 -17.01
N THR A 445 39.52 5.02 -17.13
CA THR A 445 39.96 6.06 -16.19
C THR A 445 38.84 6.48 -15.25
N VAL A 446 39.22 6.87 -14.03
CA VAL A 446 38.29 7.34 -13.00
C VAL A 446 37.64 8.66 -13.44
N GLU A 447 38.42 9.55 -14.07
CA GLU A 447 37.97 10.87 -14.57
C GLU A 447 36.79 10.73 -15.51
N LYS A 448 36.89 9.81 -16.49
CA LYS A 448 35.84 9.61 -17.49
C LYS A 448 34.58 9.00 -16.85
N ARG A 449 34.72 8.10 -15.86
CA ARG A 449 33.57 7.61 -15.08
C ARG A 449 32.84 8.75 -14.37
N LEU A 450 33.57 9.69 -13.77
CA LEU A 450 33.00 10.88 -13.13
C LEU A 450 32.34 11.85 -14.12
N GLU A 451 32.91 12.00 -15.32
CA GLU A 451 32.30 12.80 -16.38
C GLU A 451 30.95 12.22 -16.80
N ILE A 452 30.86 10.90 -17.00
CA ILE A 452 29.61 10.21 -17.35
C ILE A 452 28.59 10.33 -16.21
N ALA A 453 28.99 10.05 -14.96
CA ALA A 453 28.11 10.21 -13.80
C ALA A 453 27.51 11.63 -13.73
N ARG A 454 28.33 12.66 -13.98
CA ARG A 454 27.91 14.06 -14.01
C ARG A 454 27.01 14.39 -15.19
N LYS A 455 27.26 13.81 -16.37
CA LYS A 455 26.38 13.91 -17.55
C LYS A 455 24.98 13.40 -17.23
N ILE A 456 24.88 12.18 -16.69
CA ILE A 456 23.60 11.55 -16.30
C ILE A 456 22.92 12.36 -15.20
N MET A 457 23.65 12.76 -14.16
CA MET A 457 23.12 13.57 -13.06
C MET A 457 22.51 14.88 -13.57
N ASN A 458 23.23 15.62 -14.41
CA ASN A 458 22.74 16.89 -14.96
C ASN A 458 21.48 16.69 -15.82
N ARG A 459 21.44 15.60 -16.60
CA ARG A 459 20.25 15.27 -17.40
C ARG A 459 19.06 14.93 -16.52
N ALA A 460 19.24 14.12 -15.49
CA ALA A 460 18.19 13.77 -14.54
C ALA A 460 17.65 15.01 -13.78
N LEU A 461 18.55 15.87 -13.29
CA LEU A 461 18.17 17.14 -12.65
C LEU A 461 17.38 18.05 -13.59
N SER A 462 17.72 18.10 -14.88
CA SER A 462 16.99 18.91 -15.88
C SER A 462 15.53 18.46 -16.06
N LEU A 463 15.23 17.19 -15.77
CA LEU A 463 13.88 16.61 -15.81
C LEU A 463 13.16 16.70 -14.45
N GLY A 464 13.83 17.24 -13.42
CA GLY A 464 13.29 17.34 -12.07
C GLY A 464 13.33 16.03 -11.28
N ILE A 465 14.26 15.13 -11.61
CA ILE A 465 14.64 14.00 -10.74
C ILE A 465 15.65 14.54 -9.73
N PRO A 466 15.37 14.47 -8.42
CA PRO A 466 16.24 15.06 -7.42
C PRO A 466 17.52 14.25 -7.26
N LYS A 467 18.60 14.93 -6.85
CA LYS A 467 19.92 14.33 -6.64
C LYS A 467 19.90 13.11 -5.71
N LYS A 468 19.02 13.13 -4.69
CA LYS A 468 18.83 12.05 -3.71
C LYS A 468 18.31 10.74 -4.30
N ASP A 469 17.82 10.76 -5.54
CA ASP A 469 17.23 9.61 -6.24
C ASP A 469 18.14 9.08 -7.37
N ILE A 470 19.39 9.55 -7.45
CA ILE A 470 20.37 9.14 -8.46
C ILE A 470 21.51 8.39 -7.77
N TYR A 471 21.67 7.11 -8.11
CA TYR A 471 22.66 6.21 -7.51
C TYR A 471 23.70 5.83 -8.55
N VAL A 472 24.98 6.07 -8.30
CA VAL A 472 26.03 5.83 -9.32
C VAL A 472 26.61 4.43 -9.16
N ASP A 473 26.59 3.65 -10.24
CA ASP A 473 27.40 2.44 -10.36
C ASP A 473 28.71 2.75 -11.09
N CYS A 474 29.80 2.68 -10.34
CA CYS A 474 31.15 2.91 -10.85
C CYS A 474 31.69 1.76 -11.70
N LEU A 475 30.91 0.69 -11.87
CA LEU A 475 31.19 -0.55 -12.60
C LEU A 475 32.38 -1.31 -12.03
N THR A 476 32.21 -2.62 -11.83
CA THR A 476 33.30 -3.51 -11.45
C THR A 476 33.46 -4.60 -12.49
N LEU A 477 34.67 -4.74 -13.03
CA LEU A 477 35.04 -5.83 -13.93
C LEU A 477 35.82 -6.90 -13.16
N THR A 478 35.93 -8.10 -13.73
CA THR A 478 36.71 -9.17 -13.10
C THR A 478 38.18 -8.77 -12.99
N VAL A 479 38.72 -8.85 -11.77
CA VAL A 479 40.12 -8.52 -11.49
C VAL A 479 41.10 -9.44 -12.24
N SER A 480 40.64 -10.62 -12.68
CA SER A 480 41.47 -11.54 -13.47
C SER A 480 41.82 -11.01 -14.87
N ALA A 481 40.96 -10.19 -15.46
CA ALA A 481 41.15 -9.64 -16.81
C ALA A 481 41.61 -8.18 -16.77
N GLU A 482 41.18 -7.43 -15.76
CA GLU A 482 41.29 -5.97 -15.71
C GLU A 482 41.75 -5.53 -14.29
N GLN A 483 42.98 -5.87 -13.91
CA GLN A 483 43.50 -5.67 -12.54
C GLN A 483 43.46 -4.21 -12.08
N ASP A 484 43.93 -3.28 -12.92
CA ASP A 484 43.96 -1.84 -12.59
C ASP A 484 42.55 -1.26 -12.38
N ASN A 485 41.54 -1.86 -13.03
CA ASN A 485 40.16 -1.40 -12.91
C ASN A 485 39.57 -1.67 -11.52
N ALA A 486 40.05 -2.67 -10.78
CA ALA A 486 39.56 -2.95 -9.43
C ALA A 486 39.86 -1.79 -8.45
N SER A 487 41.09 -1.26 -8.47
CA SER A 487 41.46 -0.08 -7.70
C SER A 487 40.78 1.19 -8.22
N ASN A 488 40.63 1.33 -9.54
CA ASN A 488 39.95 2.49 -10.13
C ASN A 488 38.48 2.56 -9.71
N THR A 489 37.79 1.42 -9.58
CA THR A 489 36.41 1.41 -9.08
C THR A 489 36.31 1.94 -7.66
N LEU A 490 37.22 1.55 -6.76
CA LEU A 490 37.24 2.05 -5.38
C LEU A 490 37.49 3.56 -5.32
N GLU A 491 38.45 4.06 -6.12
CA GLU A 491 38.72 5.49 -6.21
C GLU A 491 37.56 6.26 -6.83
N ALA A 492 36.89 5.70 -7.85
CA ALA A 492 35.69 6.29 -8.43
C ALA A 492 34.56 6.40 -7.41
N ILE A 493 34.30 5.36 -6.60
CA ILE A 493 33.30 5.40 -5.51
C ILE A 493 33.61 6.56 -4.55
N ARG A 494 34.86 6.66 -4.09
CA ARG A 494 35.31 7.73 -3.20
C ARG A 494 35.07 9.11 -3.78
N ARG A 495 35.46 9.31 -5.04
CA ARG A 495 35.34 10.60 -5.73
C ARG A 495 33.90 10.96 -6.10
N VAL A 496 33.05 9.99 -6.45
CA VAL A 496 31.61 10.24 -6.62
C VAL A 496 31.00 10.73 -5.31
N LYS A 497 31.39 10.12 -4.19
CA LYS A 497 30.89 10.52 -2.87
C LYS A 497 31.35 11.93 -2.48
N SER A 498 32.63 12.24 -2.64
CA SER A 498 33.22 13.51 -2.18
C SER A 498 33.01 14.67 -3.15
N GLU A 499 33.10 14.45 -4.46
CA GLU A 499 33.01 15.50 -5.48
C GLU A 499 31.58 15.70 -5.99
N LEU A 500 30.86 14.60 -6.26
CA LEU A 500 29.50 14.67 -6.78
C LEU A 500 28.44 14.64 -5.68
N GLY A 501 28.75 14.17 -4.46
CA GLY A 501 27.79 14.08 -3.35
C GLY A 501 26.59 13.18 -3.67
N LEU A 502 26.80 12.15 -4.50
CA LEU A 502 25.78 11.17 -4.88
C LEU A 502 25.91 9.90 -4.03
N LYS A 503 24.82 9.13 -3.96
CA LYS A 503 24.86 7.77 -3.42
C LYS A 503 25.52 6.84 -4.44
N THR A 504 26.15 5.77 -3.95
CA THR A 504 26.82 4.79 -4.81
C THR A 504 26.24 3.40 -4.64
N VAL A 505 26.17 2.67 -5.74
CA VAL A 505 25.71 1.28 -5.81
C VAL A 505 26.75 0.44 -6.54
N LEU A 506 26.86 -0.85 -6.23
CA LEU A 506 27.83 -1.71 -6.90
C LEU A 506 27.39 -3.17 -6.95
N GLY A 507 27.47 -3.76 -8.13
CA GLY A 507 27.52 -5.22 -8.34
C GLY A 507 28.84 -5.81 -7.83
N VAL A 508 28.93 -6.11 -6.54
CA VAL A 508 30.18 -6.54 -5.88
C VAL A 508 30.66 -7.88 -6.42
N SER A 509 29.73 -8.80 -6.71
CA SER A 509 30.02 -10.17 -7.16
C SER A 509 30.78 -10.26 -8.49
N ASN A 510 30.81 -9.16 -9.25
CA ASN A 510 31.47 -9.08 -10.56
C ASN A 510 33.00 -9.13 -10.47
N ILE A 511 33.59 -8.69 -9.34
CA ILE A 511 35.04 -8.61 -9.15
C ILE A 511 35.76 -9.95 -9.30
N SER A 512 35.10 -11.06 -8.94
CA SER A 512 35.73 -12.37 -8.78
C SER A 512 35.38 -13.38 -9.88
N PHE A 513 34.68 -12.99 -10.95
CA PHE A 513 34.33 -13.93 -12.01
C PHE A 513 35.56 -14.61 -12.60
N GLY A 514 35.52 -15.94 -12.70
CA GLY A 514 36.62 -16.75 -13.24
C GLY A 514 37.77 -17.07 -12.26
N LEU A 515 37.71 -16.60 -11.01
CA LEU A 515 38.75 -16.84 -10.00
C LEU A 515 38.36 -17.90 -8.95
N PRO A 516 39.33 -18.64 -8.37
CA PRO A 516 39.09 -19.44 -7.18
C PRO A 516 38.86 -18.57 -5.93
N GLN A 517 38.29 -19.14 -4.87
CA GLN A 517 38.06 -18.45 -3.60
C GLN A 517 37.25 -17.13 -3.74
N ARG A 518 36.27 -17.11 -4.65
CA ARG A 518 35.38 -15.95 -4.88
C ARG A 518 34.81 -15.33 -3.60
N PRO A 519 34.33 -16.11 -2.60
CA PRO A 519 33.80 -15.52 -1.37
C PRO A 519 34.83 -14.67 -0.62
N LEU A 520 36.10 -15.09 -0.57
CA LEU A 520 37.18 -14.34 0.07
C LEU A 520 37.42 -13.00 -0.66
N ILE A 521 37.49 -13.04 -1.99
CA ILE A 521 37.72 -11.84 -2.81
C ILE A 521 36.55 -10.87 -2.67
N ASN A 522 35.31 -11.36 -2.82
CA ASN A 522 34.11 -10.54 -2.74
C ASN A 522 33.98 -9.87 -1.37
N GLN A 523 34.21 -10.60 -0.28
CA GLN A 523 34.08 -10.09 1.08
C GLN A 523 35.10 -8.99 1.39
N ASN A 524 36.37 -9.19 1.01
CA ASN A 524 37.42 -8.20 1.26
C ASN A 524 37.25 -6.97 0.35
N PHE A 525 36.87 -7.17 -0.91
CA PHE A 525 36.58 -6.06 -1.82
C PHE A 525 35.37 -5.24 -1.34
N LEU A 526 34.33 -5.89 -0.81
CA LEU A 526 33.18 -5.22 -0.21
C LEU A 526 33.59 -4.30 0.95
N GLN A 527 34.44 -4.78 1.88
CA GLN A 527 34.97 -3.93 2.97
C GLN A 527 35.72 -2.71 2.44
N MET A 528 36.55 -2.88 1.42
CA MET A 528 37.24 -1.77 0.76
C MET A 528 36.27 -0.80 0.09
N ALA A 529 35.22 -1.30 -0.56
CA ALA A 529 34.21 -0.46 -1.21
C ALA A 529 33.39 0.33 -0.18
N LEU A 530 32.98 -0.30 0.92
CA LEU A 530 32.26 0.35 2.03
C LEU A 530 33.10 1.48 2.65
N THR A 531 34.39 1.25 2.90
CA THR A 531 35.30 2.30 3.40
C THR A 531 35.54 3.42 2.39
N CYS A 532 35.36 3.17 1.09
CA CYS A 532 35.41 4.21 0.06
C CYS A 532 34.08 4.96 -0.09
N GLY A 533 32.99 4.51 0.52
CA GLY A 533 31.70 5.19 0.53
C GLY A 533 30.56 4.48 -0.21
N LEU A 534 30.68 3.17 -0.44
CA LEU A 534 29.59 2.35 -1.01
C LEU A 534 28.33 2.40 -0.13
N ASP A 535 27.19 2.84 -0.69
CA ASP A 535 25.91 2.91 0.03
C ASP A 535 25.04 1.66 -0.22
N LEU A 536 25.03 1.12 -1.44
CA LEU A 536 24.17 0.00 -1.83
C LEU A 536 25.00 -1.14 -2.42
N ALA A 537 24.99 -2.31 -1.78
CA ALA A 537 25.74 -3.47 -2.26
C ALA A 537 24.79 -4.49 -2.89
N ILE A 538 24.92 -4.71 -4.20
CA ILE A 538 24.24 -5.82 -4.89
C ILE A 538 25.08 -7.07 -4.65
N ILE A 539 24.57 -7.97 -3.82
CA ILE A 539 25.26 -9.17 -3.34
C ILE A 539 24.30 -10.34 -3.18
N ASN A 540 24.84 -11.56 -3.09
CA ASN A 540 24.09 -12.73 -2.66
C ASN A 540 23.95 -12.74 -1.12
N PRO A 541 22.75 -12.53 -0.55
CA PRO A 541 22.54 -12.49 0.90
C PRO A 541 22.75 -13.88 1.54
N ALA A 542 22.56 -14.96 0.78
CA ALA A 542 22.81 -16.34 1.23
C ALA A 542 24.28 -16.63 1.56
N ALA A 543 25.21 -15.73 1.19
CA ALA A 543 26.61 -15.84 1.54
C ALA A 543 26.86 -15.13 2.89
N PRO A 544 26.96 -15.86 4.03
CA PRO A 544 26.91 -15.23 5.35
C PRO A 544 28.05 -14.24 5.59
N GLY A 545 29.23 -14.51 5.01
CA GLY A 545 30.38 -13.60 5.08
C GLY A 545 30.15 -12.23 4.44
N MET A 546 29.29 -12.14 3.42
CA MET A 546 28.99 -10.88 2.73
C MET A 546 28.08 -9.99 3.58
N VAL A 547 27.00 -10.55 4.12
CA VAL A 547 26.08 -9.83 5.02
C VAL A 547 26.79 -9.45 6.32
N ALA A 548 27.55 -10.38 6.90
CA ALA A 548 28.36 -10.11 8.08
C ALA A 548 29.40 -9.00 7.86
N ALA A 549 29.96 -8.87 6.65
CA ALA A 549 30.87 -7.78 6.34
C ALA A 549 30.19 -6.40 6.47
N ILE A 550 28.95 -6.27 6.00
CA ILE A 550 28.18 -5.02 6.12
C ILE A 550 27.78 -4.77 7.58
N ASP A 551 27.37 -5.80 8.33
CA ASP A 551 27.02 -5.67 9.74
C ASP A 551 28.23 -5.24 10.58
N VAL A 552 29.39 -5.85 10.36
CA VAL A 552 30.67 -5.48 11.01
C VAL A 552 31.07 -4.05 10.63
N TYR A 553 30.90 -3.65 9.37
CA TYR A 553 31.18 -2.26 8.96
C TYR A 553 30.29 -1.28 9.72
N LYS A 554 28.97 -1.53 9.81
CA LYS A 554 28.02 -0.69 10.54
C LYS A 554 28.41 -0.58 12.03
N LEU A 555 28.83 -1.68 12.64
CA LEU A 555 29.32 -1.72 14.01
C LEU A 555 30.58 -0.85 14.20
N ILE A 556 31.62 -1.10 13.42
CA ILE A 556 32.93 -0.42 13.56
C ILE A 556 32.81 1.08 13.28
N MET A 557 31.98 1.47 12.30
CA MET A 557 31.80 2.87 11.91
C MET A 557 30.84 3.64 12.82
N GLY A 558 30.33 3.02 13.90
CA GLY A 558 29.41 3.67 14.84
C GLY A 558 28.02 3.97 14.26
N ILE A 559 27.65 3.30 13.16
CA ILE A 559 26.31 3.37 12.55
C ILE A 559 25.34 2.56 13.41
N ASP A 560 25.74 1.34 13.82
CA ASP A 560 25.02 0.56 14.82
C ASP A 560 25.41 1.05 16.23
N ARG A 561 24.62 1.99 16.75
CA ARG A 561 24.85 2.58 18.07
C ARG A 561 24.58 1.57 19.17
N ASP A 562 25.49 1.50 20.13
CA ASP A 562 25.47 0.51 21.22
C ASP A 562 25.54 -0.96 20.76
N ALA A 563 25.92 -1.21 19.50
CA ALA A 563 25.99 -2.55 18.91
C ALA A 563 24.66 -3.34 18.96
N ARG A 564 23.51 -2.64 18.95
CA ARG A 564 22.19 -3.27 19.15
C ARG A 564 21.87 -4.27 18.05
N ASP A 565 21.96 -3.83 16.79
CA ASP A 565 21.62 -4.66 15.63
C ASP A 565 22.56 -5.86 15.55
N PHE A 566 23.85 -5.65 15.84
CA PHE A 566 24.85 -6.71 15.83
C PHE A 566 24.63 -7.73 16.96
N ILE A 567 24.39 -7.28 18.19
CA ILE A 567 24.14 -8.19 19.32
C ILE A 567 22.86 -9.00 19.06
N ASP A 568 21.76 -8.36 18.65
CA ASP A 568 20.51 -9.06 18.43
C ASP A 568 20.60 -10.12 17.34
N LYS A 569 21.38 -9.86 16.28
CA LYS A 569 21.58 -10.80 15.18
C LYS A 569 22.53 -11.95 15.50
N TYR A 570 23.58 -11.69 16.29
CA TYR A 570 24.68 -12.66 16.50
C TYR A 570 24.76 -13.25 17.93
N LYS A 571 23.87 -12.89 18.87
CA LYS A 571 23.88 -13.42 20.24
C LYS A 571 23.77 -14.95 20.35
N ASP A 572 23.07 -15.58 19.41
CA ASP A 572 22.80 -17.02 19.40
C ASP A 572 23.70 -17.80 18.42
N THR A 573 24.64 -17.11 17.74
CA THR A 573 25.64 -17.79 16.88
C THR A 573 26.78 -18.35 17.71
N GLU A 574 27.10 -19.63 17.53
CA GLU A 574 28.27 -20.24 18.17
C GLU A 574 29.55 -19.44 17.83
N ALA A 575 30.33 -19.13 18.86
CA ALA A 575 31.61 -18.44 18.70
C ALA A 575 32.50 -19.25 17.75
N VAL A 576 33.05 -18.59 16.73
CA VAL A 576 34.02 -19.20 15.81
C VAL A 576 35.25 -19.59 16.62
N SER A 577 35.32 -20.84 17.07
CA SER A 577 36.46 -21.35 17.82
C SER A 577 37.69 -21.33 16.92
N ALA A 578 38.66 -20.48 17.26
CA ALA A 578 39.93 -20.36 16.57
C ALA A 578 40.83 -21.58 16.85
N ALA A 579 40.71 -22.63 16.02
CA ALA A 579 41.80 -23.56 15.69
C ALA A 579 41.38 -24.48 14.52
N PRO A 580 42.14 -24.55 13.41
CA PRO A 580 41.85 -25.50 12.35
C PRO A 580 42.34 -26.89 12.77
N THR A 581 41.41 -27.82 13.06
CA THR A 581 41.75 -29.25 13.06
C THR A 581 41.75 -29.72 11.60
N PRO A 582 42.86 -30.24 11.05
CA PRO A 582 42.91 -30.65 9.66
C PRO A 582 42.13 -31.95 9.48
N GLY A 583 40.96 -31.87 8.85
CA GLY A 583 40.23 -33.03 8.37
C GLY A 583 38.75 -33.05 8.68
N LYS A 584 37.98 -32.14 8.10
CA LYS A 584 36.58 -32.40 7.74
C LYS A 584 36.24 -31.60 6.50
N LYS A 585 36.20 -32.28 5.34
CA LYS A 585 35.49 -31.80 4.17
C LYS A 585 34.00 -31.87 4.48
N THR A 586 33.41 -30.77 4.91
CA THR A 586 31.97 -30.57 4.83
C THR A 586 31.70 -29.75 3.59
N VAL A 587 31.48 -30.45 2.48
CA VAL A 587 30.67 -29.93 1.40
C VAL A 587 29.26 -29.86 1.98
N SER A 588 28.82 -28.66 2.38
CA SER A 588 27.41 -28.43 2.67
C SER A 588 26.65 -28.56 1.34
N ALA A 589 26.11 -29.74 1.11
CA ALA A 589 25.01 -29.89 0.17
C ALA A 589 23.95 -28.87 0.55
N VAL A 590 23.52 -28.09 -0.44
CA VAL A 590 22.33 -27.25 -0.36
C VAL A 590 21.15 -28.22 -0.25
N ASN A 591 20.90 -28.71 0.95
CA ASN A 591 19.62 -29.33 1.27
C ASN A 591 18.62 -28.18 1.28
N GLN A 592 17.78 -28.13 0.24
CA GLN A 592 16.52 -27.41 0.32
C GLN A 592 15.83 -27.87 1.60
N LYS A 593 15.70 -26.98 2.59
CA LYS A 593 14.76 -27.22 3.68
C LYS A 593 13.39 -27.28 2.98
N GLU A 594 12.76 -28.46 2.94
CA GLU A 594 11.34 -28.53 2.60
C GLU A 594 10.62 -27.57 3.59
N GLY A 595 9.92 -26.56 3.06
CA GLY A 595 9.19 -25.60 3.86
C GLY A 595 8.06 -26.30 4.62
N THR A 596 7.74 -25.82 5.81
CA THR A 596 6.59 -26.32 6.59
C THR A 596 5.29 -25.78 6.02
N LEU A 597 4.16 -26.43 6.33
CA LEU A 597 2.83 -25.93 5.95
C LEU A 597 2.58 -24.51 6.47
N SER A 598 3.02 -24.23 7.71
CA SER A 598 2.99 -22.89 8.31
C SER A 598 3.76 -21.86 7.47
N TYR A 599 4.94 -22.23 6.96
CA TYR A 599 5.74 -21.36 6.09
C TYR A 599 5.03 -21.08 4.77
N TYR A 600 4.50 -22.10 4.09
CA TYR A 600 3.84 -21.88 2.79
C TYR A 600 2.57 -21.05 2.92
N ILE A 601 1.74 -21.30 3.93
CA ILE A 601 0.51 -20.54 4.19
C ILE A 601 0.83 -19.10 4.56
N SER A 602 1.76 -18.87 5.49
CA SER A 602 2.11 -17.51 5.93
C SER A 602 2.70 -16.63 4.82
N ASN A 603 3.21 -17.25 3.75
CA ASN A 603 3.92 -16.57 2.66
C ASN A 603 3.26 -16.71 1.29
N GLY A 604 2.02 -17.22 1.20
CA GLY A 604 1.30 -17.16 -0.08
C GLY A 604 1.72 -18.18 -1.14
N LEU A 605 2.38 -19.28 -0.76
CA LEU A 605 2.97 -20.27 -1.66
C LEU A 605 1.99 -21.42 -1.94
N GLU A 606 1.02 -21.18 -2.81
CA GLU A 606 -0.06 -22.13 -3.13
C GLU A 606 0.42 -23.45 -3.73
N GLY A 607 1.28 -23.42 -4.75
CA GLY A 607 1.79 -24.62 -5.41
C GLY A 607 2.50 -25.56 -4.44
N PRO A 608 3.56 -25.10 -3.75
CA PRO A 608 4.26 -25.90 -2.74
C PRO A 608 3.35 -26.37 -1.60
N CYS A 609 2.37 -25.56 -1.20
CA CYS A 609 1.38 -25.94 -0.19
C CYS A 609 0.52 -27.13 -0.66
N ARG A 610 0.00 -27.10 -1.89
CA ARG A 610 -0.77 -28.21 -2.47
C ARG A 610 0.06 -29.49 -2.54
N GLU A 611 1.28 -29.41 -3.04
CA GLU A 611 2.19 -30.57 -3.17
C GLU A 611 2.50 -31.20 -1.80
N LEU A 612 2.75 -30.39 -0.76
CA LEU A 612 2.99 -30.88 0.59
C LEU A 612 1.76 -31.58 1.17
N ILE A 613 0.57 -31.00 1.01
CA ILE A 613 -0.68 -31.59 1.50
C ILE A 613 -0.98 -32.91 0.78
N GLU A 614 -0.76 -33.00 -0.55
CA GLU A 614 -0.92 -34.25 -1.30
C GLU A 614 -0.03 -35.36 -0.73
N LYS A 615 1.24 -35.04 -0.41
CA LYS A 615 2.19 -35.96 0.21
C LYS A 615 1.77 -36.37 1.63
N GLU A 616 1.28 -35.45 2.45
CA GLU A 616 0.81 -35.78 3.81
C GLU A 616 -0.44 -36.67 3.82
N LEU A 617 -1.37 -36.44 2.89
CA LEU A 617 -2.59 -37.24 2.72
C LEU A 617 -2.34 -38.69 2.27
N GLU A 618 -1.11 -39.05 1.92
CA GLU A 618 -0.71 -40.45 1.70
C GLU A 618 -0.62 -41.23 3.02
N THR A 619 -0.36 -40.55 4.14
CA THR A 619 -0.03 -41.19 5.43
C THR A 619 -0.91 -40.75 6.60
N ARG A 620 -1.60 -39.61 6.49
CA ARG A 620 -2.39 -39.01 7.57
C ARG A 620 -3.87 -38.88 7.23
N ASP A 621 -4.69 -38.81 8.26
CA ASP A 621 -6.13 -38.58 8.12
C ASP A 621 -6.39 -37.12 7.67
N PRO A 622 -7.27 -36.87 6.68
CA PRO A 622 -7.55 -35.53 6.20
C PRO A 622 -8.05 -34.56 7.27
N LEU A 623 -8.84 -35.04 8.26
CA LEU A 623 -9.37 -34.20 9.34
C LEU A 623 -8.31 -33.90 10.42
N ASP A 624 -7.29 -34.75 10.55
CA ASP A 624 -6.14 -34.49 11.43
C ASP A 624 -5.35 -33.27 10.95
N ILE A 625 -5.01 -33.22 9.66
CA ILE A 625 -4.30 -32.10 9.04
C ILE A 625 -5.10 -30.78 9.20
N VAL A 626 -6.42 -30.83 9.00
CA VAL A 626 -7.30 -29.67 9.19
C VAL A 626 -7.27 -29.15 10.63
N ASN A 627 -7.56 -30.03 11.60
CA ASN A 627 -7.78 -29.61 12.97
C ASN A 627 -6.48 -29.29 13.72
N ASN A 628 -5.40 -30.01 13.43
CA ASN A 628 -4.16 -29.92 14.18
C ASN A 628 -3.06 -29.11 13.46
N GLU A 629 -3.24 -28.74 12.18
CA GLU A 629 -2.29 -27.87 11.48
C GLU A 629 -2.93 -26.63 10.87
N LEU A 630 -3.88 -26.78 9.94
CA LEU A 630 -4.45 -25.65 9.22
C LEU A 630 -5.14 -24.64 10.14
N ILE A 631 -6.01 -25.11 11.05
CA ILE A 631 -6.71 -24.23 12.01
C ILE A 631 -5.72 -23.50 12.93
N PRO A 632 -4.75 -24.17 13.59
CA PRO A 632 -3.74 -23.49 14.38
C PRO A 632 -2.91 -22.43 13.62
N ILE A 633 -2.56 -22.70 12.35
CA ILE A 633 -1.83 -21.73 11.52
C ILE A 633 -2.69 -20.49 11.23
N LEU A 634 -3.98 -20.69 10.93
CA LEU A 634 -4.93 -19.59 10.72
C LEU A 634 -5.17 -18.80 12.02
N ASP A 635 -5.27 -19.47 13.16
CA ASP A 635 -5.37 -18.83 14.49
C ASP A 635 -4.15 -17.95 14.80
N GLU A 636 -2.94 -18.43 14.49
CA GLU A 636 -1.72 -17.65 14.66
C GLU A 636 -1.67 -16.44 13.71
N THR A 637 -2.06 -16.64 12.46
CA THR A 637 -2.17 -15.57 11.45
C THR A 637 -3.13 -14.49 11.91
N GLY A 638 -4.30 -14.87 12.43
CA GLY A 638 -5.27 -13.95 13.02
C GLY A 638 -4.73 -13.15 14.20
N LYS A 639 -4.04 -13.79 15.13
CA LYS A 639 -3.38 -13.10 16.26
C LYS A 639 -2.32 -12.11 15.79
N ARG A 640 -1.57 -12.43 14.73
CA ARG A 640 -0.60 -11.50 14.12
C ARG A 640 -1.30 -10.28 13.52
N PHE A 641 -2.48 -10.44 12.94
CA PHE A 641 -3.30 -9.33 12.44
C PHE A 641 -3.82 -8.44 13.57
N GLU A 642 -4.39 -9.03 14.63
CA GLU A 642 -4.87 -8.30 15.82
C GLU A 642 -3.77 -7.50 16.51
N THR A 643 -2.54 -8.03 16.52
CA THR A 643 -1.36 -7.35 17.09
C THR A 643 -0.71 -6.34 16.14
N GLY A 644 -1.26 -6.14 14.93
CA GLY A 644 -0.71 -5.24 13.91
C GLY A 644 0.64 -5.68 13.33
N LYS A 645 1.01 -6.96 13.48
CA LYS A 645 2.24 -7.54 12.92
C LYS A 645 2.11 -7.92 11.45
N ILE A 646 0.89 -8.17 10.99
CA ILE A 646 0.54 -8.34 9.58
C ILE A 646 -0.70 -7.52 9.27
N PHE A 647 -0.94 -7.20 8.01
CA PHE A 647 -2.09 -6.41 7.57
C PHE A 647 -3.04 -7.27 6.70
N ILE A 648 -4.12 -6.66 6.24
CA ILE A 648 -5.17 -7.33 5.45
C ILE A 648 -4.61 -8.06 4.22
N PRO A 649 -3.67 -7.50 3.44
CA PRO A 649 -3.07 -8.21 2.31
C PRO A 649 -2.51 -9.59 2.69
N GLN A 650 -1.69 -9.66 3.75
CA GLN A 650 -1.09 -10.91 4.21
C GLN A 650 -2.13 -11.88 4.80
N LEU A 651 -3.17 -11.34 5.46
CA LEU A 651 -4.26 -12.16 5.97
C LEU A 651 -5.06 -12.83 4.83
N ILE A 652 -5.39 -12.08 3.77
CA ILE A 652 -6.08 -12.59 2.57
C ILE A 652 -5.19 -13.59 1.83
N LEU A 653 -3.89 -13.34 1.76
CA LEU A 653 -2.93 -14.23 1.14
C LEU A 653 -2.84 -15.58 1.86
N ALA A 654 -2.70 -15.55 3.19
CA ALA A 654 -2.66 -16.75 4.02
C ALA A 654 -3.98 -17.53 3.95
N ALA A 655 -5.09 -16.81 3.99
CA ALA A 655 -6.43 -17.34 3.75
C ALA A 655 -6.54 -18.10 2.42
N THR A 656 -6.17 -17.47 1.31
CA THR A 656 -6.24 -18.04 -0.03
C THR A 656 -5.36 -19.29 -0.16
N THR A 657 -4.17 -19.25 0.44
CA THR A 657 -3.25 -20.40 0.46
C THR A 657 -3.78 -21.55 1.30
N ALA A 658 -4.40 -21.26 2.44
CA ALA A 658 -5.08 -22.27 3.25
C ALA A 658 -6.30 -22.86 2.51
N GLN A 659 -7.06 -22.03 1.79
CA GLN A 659 -8.18 -22.49 0.97
C GLN A 659 -7.70 -23.46 -0.13
N ALA A 660 -6.58 -23.15 -0.80
CA ALA A 660 -5.95 -24.05 -1.76
C ALA A 660 -5.58 -25.40 -1.14
N ALA A 661 -5.10 -25.42 0.11
CA ALA A 661 -4.87 -26.65 0.88
C ALA A 661 -6.19 -27.40 1.18
N PHE A 662 -7.21 -26.69 1.67
CA PHE A 662 -8.53 -27.28 1.95
C PHE A 662 -9.18 -27.91 0.72
N GLU A 663 -9.00 -27.34 -0.48
CA GLU A 663 -9.53 -27.91 -1.71
C GLU A 663 -8.93 -29.28 -2.03
N VAL A 664 -7.63 -29.47 -1.82
CA VAL A 664 -6.95 -30.76 -1.99
C VAL A 664 -7.52 -31.79 -1.01
N ILE A 665 -7.66 -31.39 0.27
CA ILE A 665 -8.24 -32.23 1.33
C ILE A 665 -9.69 -32.61 1.00
N LYS A 666 -10.52 -31.66 0.56
CA LYS A 666 -11.92 -31.90 0.15
C LYS A 666 -12.01 -32.89 -1.01
N LYS A 667 -11.16 -32.75 -2.03
CA LYS A 667 -11.10 -33.70 -3.16
C LYS A 667 -10.78 -35.12 -2.68
N ARG A 668 -9.84 -35.27 -1.75
CA ARG A 668 -9.48 -36.56 -1.15
C ARG A 668 -10.63 -37.19 -0.36
N LEU A 669 -11.33 -36.40 0.46
CA LEU A 669 -12.48 -36.84 1.25
C LEU A 669 -13.69 -37.23 0.39
N ALA A 670 -13.97 -36.46 -0.67
CA ALA A 670 -15.02 -36.79 -1.64
C ALA A 670 -14.73 -38.09 -2.39
N ALA A 671 -13.46 -38.33 -2.75
CA ALA A 671 -13.03 -39.59 -3.35
C ALA A 671 -13.12 -40.79 -2.39
N GLY A 672 -13.04 -40.54 -1.07
CA GLY A 672 -13.15 -41.55 -0.01
C GLY A 672 -14.57 -41.82 0.52
N GLY A 673 -15.60 -41.14 -0.02
CA GLY A 673 -16.99 -41.27 0.45
C GLY A 673 -17.28 -40.61 1.80
N GLY A 674 -16.43 -39.69 2.27
CA GLY A 674 -16.59 -38.98 3.54
C GLY A 674 -17.68 -37.89 3.51
N GLN A 675 -18.25 -37.57 4.68
CA GLN A 675 -19.17 -36.44 4.88
C GLN A 675 -18.50 -35.09 4.60
N SER A 676 -19.29 -34.07 4.21
CA SER A 676 -18.79 -32.73 3.93
C SER A 676 -18.19 -32.08 5.18
N VAL A 677 -17.01 -31.48 5.05
CA VAL A 677 -16.24 -30.81 6.12
C VAL A 677 -16.76 -29.40 6.42
N SER A 678 -18.06 -29.23 6.65
CA SER A 678 -18.62 -27.94 7.10
C SER A 678 -18.85 -27.99 8.61
N LYS A 679 -18.29 -27.04 9.33
CA LYS A 679 -18.54 -26.84 10.77
C LYS A 679 -19.92 -26.23 11.07
N GLY A 680 -20.67 -25.83 10.03
CA GLY A 680 -21.98 -25.21 10.16
C GLY A 680 -22.18 -24.09 9.15
N LYS A 681 -23.44 -23.71 8.96
CA LYS A 681 -23.82 -22.61 8.07
C LYS A 681 -23.89 -21.30 8.84
N ILE A 682 -23.35 -20.23 8.25
CA ILE A 682 -23.42 -18.87 8.79
C ILE A 682 -23.93 -17.93 7.70
N ILE A 683 -24.88 -17.06 8.04
CA ILE A 683 -25.29 -15.98 7.14
C ILE A 683 -24.48 -14.74 7.44
N VAL A 684 -23.98 -14.06 6.41
CA VAL A 684 -23.35 -12.73 6.53
C VAL A 684 -24.05 -11.73 5.62
N ALA A 685 -24.36 -10.55 6.15
CA ALA A 685 -25.06 -9.49 5.43
C ALA A 685 -24.67 -8.11 5.96
N THR A 686 -24.65 -7.10 5.08
CA THR A 686 -24.77 -5.72 5.57
C THR A 686 -26.26 -5.40 5.77
N VAL A 687 -26.55 -4.60 6.79
CA VAL A 687 -27.93 -4.25 7.12
C VAL A 687 -28.53 -3.33 6.06
N LYS A 688 -29.86 -3.28 5.98
CA LYS A 688 -30.59 -2.40 5.07
C LYS A 688 -30.08 -0.95 5.16
N GLY A 689 -29.94 -0.32 4.01
CA GLY A 689 -29.39 1.03 3.82
C GLY A 689 -27.87 1.09 3.79
N ASP A 690 -27.15 0.00 4.11
CA ASP A 690 -25.69 0.00 4.11
C ASP A 690 -25.11 -0.72 2.89
N VAL A 691 -24.45 0.03 2.02
CA VAL A 691 -23.85 -0.50 0.78
C VAL A 691 -22.38 -0.88 0.92
N HIS A 692 -21.79 -0.70 2.11
CA HIS A 692 -20.37 -0.97 2.34
C HIS A 692 -20.16 -2.41 2.78
N ASP A 693 -19.54 -3.22 1.94
CA ASP A 693 -19.44 -4.67 2.13
C ASP A 693 -18.02 -5.19 2.36
N ILE A 694 -17.01 -4.32 2.43
CA ILE A 694 -15.61 -4.71 2.61
C ILE A 694 -15.44 -5.52 3.90
N GLY A 695 -15.90 -5.00 5.05
CA GLY A 695 -15.82 -5.70 6.34
C GLY A 695 -16.54 -7.05 6.33
N LYS A 696 -17.76 -7.10 5.75
CA LYS A 696 -18.54 -8.34 5.58
C LYS A 696 -17.80 -9.36 4.71
N ASN A 697 -17.20 -8.92 3.60
CA ASN A 697 -16.45 -9.79 2.70
C ASN A 697 -15.20 -10.37 3.37
N ILE A 698 -14.52 -9.60 4.23
CA ILE A 698 -13.40 -10.11 5.02
C ILE A 698 -13.89 -11.15 6.03
N VAL A 699 -14.97 -10.87 6.78
CA VAL A 699 -15.58 -11.84 7.70
C VAL A 699 -15.98 -13.12 6.97
N LYS A 700 -16.58 -13.01 5.78
CA LYS A 700 -16.86 -14.16 4.91
C LYS A 700 -15.61 -14.97 4.63
N VAL A 701 -14.59 -14.33 4.05
CA VAL A 701 -13.33 -15.00 3.68
C VAL A 701 -12.72 -15.68 4.89
N ILE A 702 -12.63 -14.99 6.03
CA ILE A 702 -12.11 -15.58 7.27
C ILE A 702 -12.93 -16.79 7.69
N LEU A 703 -14.24 -16.68 7.82
CA LEU A 703 -15.06 -17.80 8.28
C LEU A 703 -15.04 -18.99 7.30
N GLU A 704 -14.97 -18.74 5.99
CA GLU A 704 -14.76 -19.80 4.98
C GLU A 704 -13.43 -20.55 5.23
N ASN A 705 -12.36 -19.82 5.59
CA ASN A 705 -11.07 -20.45 5.94
C ASN A 705 -11.13 -21.29 7.22
N TYR A 706 -12.00 -20.93 8.16
CA TYR A 706 -12.23 -21.69 9.37
C TYR A 706 -13.11 -22.94 9.16
N GLY A 707 -13.55 -23.19 7.91
CA GLY A 707 -14.32 -24.38 7.53
C GLY A 707 -15.84 -24.21 7.69
N TYR A 708 -16.35 -22.99 7.79
CA TYR A 708 -17.79 -22.71 7.81
C TYR A 708 -18.36 -22.54 6.39
N ASP A 709 -19.63 -22.90 6.20
CA ASP A 709 -20.36 -22.67 4.94
C ASP A 709 -21.06 -21.30 5.01
N ILE A 710 -20.59 -20.34 4.20
CA ILE A 710 -21.05 -18.95 4.28
C ILE A 710 -22.13 -18.67 3.25
N ILE A 711 -23.30 -18.31 3.76
CA ILE A 711 -24.41 -17.76 2.98
C ILE A 711 -24.25 -16.24 2.97
N ASP A 712 -23.61 -15.75 1.92
CA ASP A 712 -23.47 -14.33 1.69
C ASP A 712 -24.75 -13.76 1.06
N LEU A 713 -25.49 -12.94 1.81
CA LEU A 713 -26.67 -12.24 1.30
C LEU A 713 -26.33 -10.90 0.64
N GLY A 714 -25.06 -10.53 0.64
CA GLY A 714 -24.57 -9.31 0.01
C GLY A 714 -24.76 -8.08 0.88
N LYS A 715 -25.04 -6.96 0.21
CA LYS A 715 -25.18 -5.65 0.82
C LYS A 715 -26.60 -5.13 0.75
N ASP A 716 -26.96 -4.25 1.68
CA ASP A 716 -28.26 -3.60 1.77
C ASP A 716 -29.40 -4.63 1.81
N VAL A 717 -29.30 -5.55 2.77
CA VAL A 717 -30.19 -6.70 2.84
C VAL A 717 -31.40 -6.35 3.71
N ASP A 718 -32.61 -6.54 3.16
CA ASP A 718 -33.85 -6.36 3.91
C ASP A 718 -33.93 -7.38 5.07
N PRO A 719 -34.32 -6.96 6.29
CA PRO A 719 -34.45 -7.85 7.45
C PRO A 719 -35.23 -9.14 7.14
N LYS A 720 -36.28 -9.04 6.32
CA LYS A 720 -37.11 -10.18 5.96
C LYS A 720 -36.35 -11.23 5.14
N VAL A 721 -35.46 -10.80 4.24
CA VAL A 721 -34.64 -11.73 3.43
C VAL A 721 -33.69 -12.51 4.33
N ILE A 722 -33.12 -11.86 5.35
CA ILE A 722 -32.25 -12.51 6.34
C ILE A 722 -33.06 -13.54 7.13
N VAL A 723 -34.22 -13.16 7.66
CA VAL A 723 -35.09 -14.04 8.44
C VAL A 723 -35.58 -15.24 7.63
N ASP A 724 -36.08 -15.01 6.42
CA ASP A 724 -36.55 -16.06 5.51
C ASP A 724 -35.41 -17.06 5.22
N ARG A 725 -34.18 -16.56 5.06
CA ARG A 725 -32.99 -17.40 4.85
C ARG A 725 -32.61 -18.20 6.09
N VAL A 726 -32.63 -17.58 7.28
CA VAL A 726 -32.34 -18.25 8.57
C VAL A 726 -33.26 -19.44 8.78
N VAL A 727 -34.57 -19.23 8.57
CA VAL A 727 -35.58 -20.29 8.75
C VAL A 727 -35.43 -21.38 7.69
N ARG A 728 -35.27 -21.00 6.42
CA ARG A 728 -35.19 -21.95 5.30
C ARG A 728 -33.98 -22.86 5.37
N ASP A 729 -32.82 -22.31 5.70
CA ASP A 729 -31.54 -23.04 5.65
C ASP A 729 -31.11 -23.57 7.03
N HIS A 730 -31.94 -23.40 8.06
CA HIS A 730 -31.68 -23.79 9.45
C HIS A 730 -30.34 -23.26 9.99
N VAL A 731 -30.12 -21.96 9.80
CA VAL A 731 -28.88 -21.28 10.21
C VAL A 731 -28.94 -20.91 11.68
N HIS A 732 -27.84 -21.14 12.41
CA HIS A 732 -27.76 -20.93 13.86
C HIS A 732 -26.92 -19.71 14.25
N LEU A 733 -26.24 -19.08 13.29
CA LEU A 733 -25.47 -17.85 13.49
C LEU A 733 -25.63 -16.89 12.31
N VAL A 734 -25.92 -15.63 12.59
CA VAL A 734 -25.99 -14.53 11.62
C VAL A 734 -24.98 -13.44 11.99
N GLY A 735 -24.17 -13.01 11.02
CA GLY A 735 -23.30 -11.85 11.12
C GLY A 735 -23.89 -10.64 10.40
N LEU A 736 -24.10 -9.54 11.13
CA LEU A 736 -24.59 -8.27 10.59
C LEU A 736 -23.50 -7.20 10.63
N SER A 737 -23.35 -6.48 9.51
CA SER A 737 -22.38 -5.38 9.38
C SER A 737 -23.04 -4.03 9.09
N ALA A 738 -22.54 -2.97 9.72
CA ALA A 738 -22.89 -1.57 9.42
C ALA A 738 -21.65 -0.67 9.44
N LEU A 739 -21.47 0.16 8.40
CA LEU A 739 -20.44 1.21 8.32
C LEU A 739 -21.02 2.61 8.56
N MET A 740 -22.32 2.83 8.32
CA MET A 740 -22.94 4.15 8.48
C MET A 740 -23.75 4.24 9.79
N THR A 741 -23.61 5.33 10.54
CA THR A 741 -24.42 5.54 11.76
C THR A 741 -25.92 5.54 11.48
N THR A 742 -26.32 5.94 10.27
CA THR A 742 -27.71 5.96 9.82
C THR A 742 -28.33 4.58 9.65
N THR A 743 -27.53 3.52 9.54
CA THR A 743 -28.01 2.15 9.28
C THR A 743 -28.11 1.32 10.56
N LEU A 744 -27.65 1.84 11.69
CA LEU A 744 -27.69 1.18 13.01
C LEU A 744 -29.11 0.75 13.42
N GLY A 745 -30.12 1.61 13.20
CA GLY A 745 -31.52 1.24 13.51
C GLY A 745 -32.04 0.04 12.71
N ASN A 746 -31.54 -0.19 11.49
CA ASN A 746 -31.90 -1.38 10.70
C ASN A 746 -31.23 -2.65 11.24
N MET A 747 -30.08 -2.52 11.92
CA MET A 747 -29.43 -3.63 12.62
C MET A 747 -30.30 -4.12 13.79
N GLU A 748 -30.78 -3.19 14.62
CA GLU A 748 -31.71 -3.49 15.73
C GLU A 748 -32.99 -4.16 15.23
N GLU A 749 -33.60 -3.61 14.17
CA GLU A 749 -34.80 -4.17 13.57
C GLU A 749 -34.59 -5.59 13.03
N THR A 750 -33.43 -5.86 12.42
CA THR A 750 -33.07 -7.19 11.94
C THR A 750 -32.96 -8.20 13.07
N ILE A 751 -32.25 -7.85 14.16
CA ILE A 751 -32.11 -8.71 15.34
C ILE A 751 -33.49 -9.02 15.92
N ARG A 752 -34.34 -7.99 16.06
CA ARG A 752 -35.70 -8.14 16.59
C ARG A 752 -36.52 -9.15 15.78
N GLN A 753 -36.46 -9.10 14.45
CA GLN A 753 -37.19 -10.04 13.59
C GLN A 753 -36.60 -11.46 13.64
N ILE A 754 -35.27 -11.62 13.68
CA ILE A 754 -34.62 -12.94 13.84
C ILE A 754 -35.07 -13.58 15.16
N ARG A 755 -35.10 -12.84 16.26
CA ARG A 755 -35.54 -13.36 17.56
C ARG A 755 -37.00 -13.85 17.55
N GLN A 756 -37.87 -13.19 16.80
CA GLN A 756 -39.28 -13.59 16.68
C GLN A 756 -39.46 -14.86 15.86
N ALA A 757 -38.72 -15.01 14.76
CA ALA A 757 -38.89 -16.12 13.82
C ALA A 757 -38.02 -17.35 14.15
N ALA A 758 -36.82 -17.14 14.69
CA ALA A 758 -35.82 -18.16 14.97
C ALA A 758 -35.07 -17.84 16.29
N PRO A 759 -35.74 -17.99 17.46
CA PRO A 759 -35.18 -17.59 18.75
C PRO A 759 -33.88 -18.34 19.14
N GLY A 760 -33.62 -19.50 18.55
CA GLY A 760 -32.38 -20.27 18.75
C GLY A 760 -31.19 -19.79 17.90
N CYS A 761 -31.40 -18.90 16.91
CA CYS A 761 -30.33 -18.35 16.10
C CYS A 761 -29.61 -17.25 16.86
N LYS A 762 -28.28 -17.35 16.94
CA LYS A 762 -27.39 -16.35 17.52
C LYS A 762 -27.07 -15.25 16.50
N VAL A 763 -26.82 -14.03 16.97
CA VAL A 763 -26.46 -12.90 16.13
C VAL A 763 -25.18 -12.25 16.62
N MET A 764 -24.21 -12.09 15.72
CA MET A 764 -23.02 -11.29 15.93
C MET A 764 -23.08 -10.00 15.11
N THR A 765 -22.62 -8.89 15.66
CA THR A 765 -22.67 -7.57 15.02
C THR A 765 -21.31 -6.88 15.02
N GLY A 766 -20.97 -6.21 13.92
CA GLY A 766 -19.75 -5.42 13.81
C GLY A 766 -19.80 -4.35 12.72
N GLY A 767 -18.69 -3.66 12.51
CA GLY A 767 -18.54 -2.57 11.54
C GLY A 767 -18.15 -1.24 12.20
N ALA A 768 -17.62 -0.29 11.41
CA ALA A 768 -16.81 0.83 11.93
C ALA A 768 -17.55 1.76 12.93
N VAL A 769 -18.88 1.82 12.83
CA VAL A 769 -19.72 2.66 13.70
C VAL A 769 -20.37 1.87 14.84
N VAL A 770 -20.20 0.54 14.88
CA VAL A 770 -20.78 -0.34 15.89
C VAL A 770 -19.83 -0.40 17.08
N THR A 771 -20.34 -0.11 18.27
CA THR A 771 -19.59 -0.27 19.52
C THR A 771 -20.13 -1.44 20.32
N LYS A 772 -19.34 -1.93 21.28
CA LYS A 772 -19.75 -2.99 22.20
C LYS A 772 -21.05 -2.64 22.94
N ASP A 773 -21.10 -1.45 23.53
CA ASP A 773 -22.27 -0.98 24.28
C ASP A 773 -23.52 -0.91 23.39
N TYR A 774 -23.36 -0.46 22.14
CA TYR A 774 -24.47 -0.41 21.18
C TYR A 774 -24.95 -1.81 20.81
N SER A 775 -24.03 -2.71 20.44
CA SER A 775 -24.30 -4.11 20.09
C SER A 775 -25.08 -4.84 21.19
N GLU A 776 -24.66 -4.68 22.45
CA GLU A 776 -25.35 -5.27 23.61
C GLU A 776 -26.75 -4.66 23.80
N SER A 777 -26.89 -3.34 23.61
CA SER A 777 -28.17 -2.64 23.79
C SER A 777 -29.26 -3.08 22.81
N ILE A 778 -28.88 -3.49 21.59
CA ILE A 778 -29.81 -3.96 20.55
C ILE A 778 -30.06 -5.48 20.60
N GLY A 779 -29.51 -6.16 21.61
CA GLY A 779 -29.76 -7.58 21.87
C GLY A 779 -28.98 -8.55 20.97
N ALA A 780 -27.84 -8.13 20.41
CA ALA A 780 -26.89 -9.06 19.78
C ALA A 780 -26.28 -10.00 20.83
N ASP A 781 -25.93 -11.24 20.42
CA ASP A 781 -25.26 -12.19 21.31
C ASP A 781 -23.75 -11.92 21.39
N TYR A 782 -23.15 -11.41 20.30
CA TYR A 782 -21.72 -11.13 20.21
C TYR A 782 -21.46 -9.78 19.54
N TYR A 783 -20.61 -8.97 20.16
CA TYR A 783 -19.94 -7.86 19.50
C TYR A 783 -18.64 -8.35 18.88
N VAL A 784 -18.47 -8.15 17.57
CA VAL A 784 -17.24 -8.50 16.85
C VAL A 784 -16.55 -7.23 16.38
N ALA A 785 -15.49 -6.85 17.11
CA ALA A 785 -14.72 -5.64 16.83
C ALA A 785 -13.93 -5.73 15.52
N ASP A 786 -13.56 -6.94 15.13
CA ASP A 786 -12.80 -7.26 13.93
C ASP A 786 -13.24 -8.61 13.36
N ALA A 787 -12.65 -8.97 12.22
CA ALA A 787 -13.03 -10.17 11.51
C ALA A 787 -12.54 -11.47 12.20
N MET A 788 -11.54 -11.42 13.08
CA MET A 788 -11.08 -12.59 13.85
C MET A 788 -12.01 -12.90 15.03
N ALA A 789 -12.53 -11.86 15.69
CA ALA A 789 -13.57 -11.99 16.71
C ALA A 789 -14.82 -12.72 16.17
N SER A 790 -15.10 -12.59 14.87
CA SER A 790 -16.19 -13.33 14.21
C SER A 790 -15.93 -14.85 14.17
N ALA A 791 -14.68 -15.28 13.95
CA ALA A 791 -14.31 -16.69 13.98
C ALA A 791 -14.39 -17.27 15.40
N ALA A 792 -14.01 -16.49 16.42
CA ALA A 792 -14.17 -16.86 17.82
C ALA A 792 -15.65 -17.03 18.21
N ALA A 793 -16.51 -16.09 17.80
CA ALA A 793 -17.96 -16.19 18.01
C ALA A 793 -18.57 -17.40 17.29
N ALA A 794 -18.15 -17.66 16.04
CA ALA A 794 -18.57 -18.82 15.28
C ALA A 794 -18.20 -20.14 15.97
N LYS A 795 -16.99 -20.22 16.51
CA LYS A 795 -16.51 -21.39 17.25
C LYS A 795 -17.32 -21.66 18.51
N ASP A 796 -17.67 -20.62 19.26
CA ASP A 796 -18.49 -20.74 20.47
C ASP A 796 -19.91 -21.27 20.16
N VAL A 797 -20.48 -20.87 19.02
CA VAL A 797 -21.84 -21.26 18.63
C VAL A 797 -21.90 -22.62 17.91
N LEU A 798 -20.91 -22.94 17.08
CA LEU A 798 -21.00 -24.05 16.11
C LEU A 798 -19.98 -25.19 16.31
N GLY A 799 -18.90 -24.99 17.08
CA GLY A 799 -17.81 -25.97 17.26
C GLY A 799 -16.60 -25.72 16.38
#